data_AF-A0A6L5XKW7-F1
#
_entry.id   AF-A0A6L5XKW7-F1
#
_cell.length_a   1.000
_cell.length_b   1.000
_cell.length_c   1.000
_cell.angle_alpha   90.00
_cell.angle_beta   90.00
_cell.angle_gamma   90.00
#
_symmetry.space_group_name_H-M   'P 1'
#
loop_
_entity.id
_entity.type
_entity.pdbx_description
1 polymer ?
#
loop_
_entity_poly.entity_id
_entity_poly.type
_entity_poly.pdbx_seq_one_letter_code
_entity_poly.pdbx_strand_id
1 'polypeptide(L)'
;MKQIQQNLDLARGDLMDMESLLCSGLTAFFSFSGHALYFPTHNAPEAPQLLPRERRLLLPLVWREKPLGVLMLHGVRAREVRPLLPALPAVAALCLENLARVRAARTDAGTGLATEDALFARMEDEAARVRAHLDDPARPDGRPAPLHRLCMGLVVLRLRNGEDLARQVGFAFGETFLRRVAEACRAALPSDVLAARVGRHELALLLSASGRGACHKLARAALGRMETVSLPGPLTRQPIRPLLCAGHALYPQDMQGPELVLPMFEQARLLMARARLAADVAAQGQTGAGVGGESRIMPFARILQDGGVVLENLPLGRLRVSLGRQTKAREGLRFAVRGADGAARGEIVLLQVREPDAVAEILHLEDAAQIPEPGDSLALLDGLPVLSPPDMESALENAADASAPGEPDALERPGGAPQTAAEPAAPKESPARMPSSAATEERGNRGEHGGLYGHGDFLNLFNREREQCARFTLAIVRLVQRNEAGGNAAREPEHGMRKALELWRALLAPVRAQSAPPEAGEVEAFGGRYGSNSLIFFHPGRAAEDLLPVYAQLCAGLKKYGLEAAAGLAGYPFLQFRKAEMQDCALKALEYALLLPEPKAGVCNSLALNISADRRYSLGDVFGAVEEYKLALLADEANVMAWNSLGVCMAALGRQHEARRHFLEALKQSPDETRAAQICYNLGTVCQNLGERRAAARYYRQCVKIAPDHLFAHIRLGQLCEQGGRRGEARRFYERAAAIEDARPGAPSLARRHLARVAARQRRGGEARELLHEALLRNPNDAAAMLLLAKIYLDGNEDPAMAELLARKSVGLHDRPEAWQTLARALRALNREEEARVADARALLA
;
A
#
# COMPACT_ATOMS: atom_id res chain seq x y z
N MET A 1 -46.56 13.68 -1.94
CA MET A 1 -46.74 14.03 -0.50
C MET A 1 -47.03 12.82 0.40
N LYS A 2 -47.90 11.86 0.06
CA LYS A 2 -48.11 10.64 0.87
C LYS A 2 -46.85 9.74 1.03
N GLN A 3 -46.01 9.63 0.00
CA GLN A 3 -44.73 8.89 0.08
C GLN A 3 -43.67 9.55 0.97
N ILE A 4 -43.71 10.89 1.14
CA ILE A 4 -42.81 11.61 2.04
C ILE A 4 -43.25 11.42 3.51
N GLN A 5 -44.56 11.31 3.77
CA GLN A 5 -45.08 11.08 5.11
C GLN A 5 -44.88 9.64 5.62
N GLN A 6 -44.73 8.66 4.73
CA GLN A 6 -44.42 7.26 5.07
C GLN A 6 -42.96 7.03 5.52
N ASN A 7 -42.03 7.94 5.18
CA ASN A 7 -40.61 7.83 5.52
C ASN A 7 -40.20 8.40 6.89
N LEU A 8 -41.13 9.00 7.64
CA LEU A 8 -40.87 9.65 8.93
C LEU A 8 -41.43 8.84 10.10
N ASP A 9 -41.20 7.53 10.10
CA ASP A 9 -41.55 6.67 11.24
C ASP A 9 -40.37 6.53 12.21
N LEU A 10 -40.67 6.36 13.50
CA LEU A 10 -39.68 6.18 14.57
C LEU A 10 -40.03 4.96 15.42
N ALA A 11 -39.01 4.18 15.75
CA ALA A 11 -39.08 3.02 16.62
C ALA A 11 -38.23 3.24 17.87
N ARG A 12 -38.39 2.35 18.85
CA ARG A 12 -37.63 2.39 20.11
C ARG A 12 -36.12 2.28 19.89
N GLY A 13 -35.69 1.49 18.90
CA GLY A 13 -34.29 1.37 18.49
C GLY A 13 -33.67 2.71 18.10
N ASP A 14 -34.39 3.49 17.30
CA ASP A 14 -33.91 4.79 16.83
C ASP A 14 -33.68 5.80 17.96
N LEU A 15 -34.45 5.69 19.05
CA LEU A 15 -34.25 6.50 20.25
C LEU A 15 -32.98 6.12 21.01
N MET A 16 -32.65 4.82 21.06
CA MET A 16 -31.42 4.35 21.70
C MET A 16 -30.20 4.80 20.88
N ASP A 17 -30.26 4.66 19.56
CA ASP A 17 -29.14 5.02 18.68
C ASP A 17 -28.90 6.55 18.61
N MET A 18 -29.96 7.36 18.75
CA MET A 18 -29.89 8.83 18.63
C MET A 18 -30.18 9.57 19.95
N GLU A 19 -30.00 8.91 21.10
CA GLU A 19 -30.24 9.48 22.43
C GLU A 19 -29.46 10.78 22.65
N SER A 20 -28.19 10.82 22.21
CA SER A 20 -27.36 12.01 22.31
C SER A 20 -27.91 13.19 21.51
N LEU A 21 -28.51 12.95 20.34
CA LEU A 21 -29.10 14.00 19.52
C LEU A 21 -30.39 14.53 20.16
N LEU A 22 -31.21 13.62 20.70
CA LEU A 22 -32.41 13.97 21.47
C LEU A 22 -32.05 14.86 22.66
N CYS A 23 -31.04 14.46 23.45
CA CYS A 23 -30.57 15.22 24.59
C CYS A 23 -29.99 16.59 24.18
N SER A 24 -29.18 16.64 23.11
CA SER A 24 -28.65 17.90 22.60
C SER A 24 -29.76 18.87 22.18
N GLY A 25 -30.83 18.38 21.55
CA GLY A 25 -31.99 19.22 21.20
C GLY A 25 -32.67 19.83 22.44
N LEU A 26 -32.78 19.06 23.52
CA LEU A 26 -33.38 19.52 24.77
C LEU A 26 -32.49 20.53 25.53
N THR A 27 -31.17 20.43 25.42
CA THR A 27 -30.25 21.39 26.07
C THR A 27 -30.42 22.84 25.58
N ALA A 28 -31.01 23.04 24.39
CA ALA A 28 -31.33 24.38 23.89
C ALA A 28 -32.42 25.09 24.71
N PHE A 29 -33.24 24.36 25.47
CA PHE A 29 -34.37 24.90 26.22
C PHE A 29 -34.10 24.99 27.72
N PHE A 30 -33.38 24.03 28.30
CA PHE A 30 -33.05 24.01 29.73
C PHE A 30 -31.85 23.09 30.01
N SER A 31 -31.23 23.29 31.18
CA SER A 31 -30.03 22.56 31.58
C SER A 31 -30.31 21.32 32.44
N PHE A 32 -29.50 20.27 32.25
CA PHE A 32 -29.50 19.03 33.04
C PHE A 32 -28.09 18.42 33.09
N SER A 33 -27.79 17.61 34.10
CA SER A 33 -26.46 17.04 34.36
C SER A 33 -26.30 15.57 33.92
N GLY A 34 -27.39 14.87 33.65
CA GLY A 34 -27.38 13.48 33.23
C GLY A 34 -28.75 13.02 32.76
N HIS A 35 -28.83 11.87 32.10
CA HIS A 35 -30.06 11.36 31.53
C HIS A 35 -30.12 9.84 31.57
N ALA A 36 -31.33 9.28 31.43
CA ALA A 36 -31.55 7.86 31.25
C ALA A 36 -32.83 7.64 30.42
N LEU A 37 -32.73 6.94 29.30
CA LEU A 37 -33.87 6.53 28.49
C LEU A 37 -34.40 5.16 28.95
N TYR A 38 -35.70 5.03 29.12
CA TYR A 38 -36.34 3.76 29.50
C TYR A 38 -37.67 3.52 28.78
N PHE A 39 -38.01 2.24 28.67
CA PHE A 39 -39.14 1.73 27.89
C PHE A 39 -40.13 0.98 28.81
N PRO A 40 -40.89 1.69 29.65
CA PRO A 40 -41.79 1.06 30.62
C PRO A 40 -42.88 0.23 29.91
N THR A 41 -43.12 -0.98 30.39
CA THR A 41 -44.20 -1.86 29.94
C THR A 41 -45.53 -1.57 30.64
N HIS A 42 -45.48 -1.00 31.85
CA HIS A 42 -46.62 -0.59 32.68
C HIS A 42 -46.34 0.78 33.34
N ASN A 43 -47.38 1.55 33.66
CA ASN A 43 -47.31 2.82 34.41
C ASN A 43 -46.38 3.89 33.81
N ALA A 44 -46.41 4.08 32.49
CA ALA A 44 -45.73 5.20 31.86
C ALA A 44 -46.45 6.53 32.19
N PRO A 45 -45.74 7.60 32.59
CA PRO A 45 -46.35 8.92 32.75
C PRO A 45 -46.96 9.39 31.42
N GLU A 46 -48.22 9.83 31.46
CA GLU A 46 -48.91 10.37 30.27
C GLU A 46 -48.51 11.83 29.96
N ALA A 47 -48.01 12.54 30.98
CA ALA A 47 -47.59 13.93 30.89
C ALA A 47 -46.22 14.13 31.55
N PRO A 48 -45.46 15.18 31.19
CA PRO A 48 -44.18 15.48 31.82
C PRO A 48 -44.32 15.69 33.33
N GLN A 49 -43.52 14.98 34.13
CA GLN A 49 -43.53 15.07 35.59
C GLN A 49 -42.21 15.63 36.09
N LEU A 50 -42.25 16.84 36.65
CA LEU A 50 -41.11 17.43 37.36
C LEU A 50 -41.15 17.00 38.82
N LEU A 51 -40.06 16.40 39.31
CA LEU A 51 -39.83 16.02 40.70
C LEU A 51 -38.83 17.01 41.32
N PRO A 52 -39.28 18.13 41.93
CA PRO A 52 -38.39 19.25 42.28
C PRO A 52 -37.41 18.90 43.40
N ARG A 53 -37.82 18.03 44.34
CA ARG A 53 -36.96 17.58 45.46
C ARG A 53 -35.80 16.70 44.97
N GLU A 54 -36.05 15.89 43.95
CA GLU A 54 -35.04 14.98 43.37
C GLU A 54 -34.25 15.63 42.22
N ARG A 55 -34.62 16.85 41.81
CA ARG A 55 -34.09 17.52 40.60
C ARG A 55 -34.17 16.61 39.37
N ARG A 56 -35.30 15.91 39.20
CA ARG A 56 -35.56 15.00 38.09
C ARG A 56 -36.76 15.46 37.26
N LEU A 57 -36.68 15.23 35.96
CA LEU A 57 -37.80 15.38 35.02
C LEU A 57 -38.03 14.05 34.32
N LEU A 58 -39.26 13.55 34.37
CA LEU A 58 -39.73 12.44 33.54
C LEU A 58 -40.43 13.03 32.33
N LEU A 59 -39.86 12.82 31.14
CA LEU A 59 -40.40 13.34 29.88
C LEU A 59 -40.88 12.19 28.99
N PRO A 60 -42.20 11.99 28.85
CA PRO A 60 -42.75 11.01 27.91
C PRO A 60 -42.42 11.37 26.46
N LEU A 61 -41.92 10.41 25.70
CA LEU A 61 -41.60 10.54 24.29
C LEU A 61 -42.69 9.86 23.46
N VAL A 62 -43.55 10.67 22.84
CA VAL A 62 -44.69 10.19 22.04
C VAL A 62 -44.51 10.64 20.59
N TRP A 63 -44.56 9.69 19.65
CA TRP A 63 -44.46 9.96 18.22
C TRP A 63 -45.77 9.54 17.54
N ARG A 64 -46.49 10.50 16.93
CA ARG A 64 -47.77 10.26 16.23
C ARG A 64 -48.73 9.40 17.07
N GLU A 65 -48.99 9.82 18.30
CA GLU A 65 -49.87 9.14 19.28
C GLU A 65 -49.35 7.78 19.80
N LYS A 66 -48.17 7.32 19.35
CA LYS A 66 -47.53 6.10 19.84
C LYS A 66 -46.49 6.42 20.92
N PRO A 67 -46.62 5.88 22.14
CA PRO A 67 -45.60 6.04 23.16
C PRO A 67 -44.34 5.24 22.77
N LEU A 68 -43.23 5.95 22.59
CA LEU A 68 -41.96 5.35 22.23
C LEU A 68 -41.10 5.03 23.45
N GLY A 69 -41.08 5.89 24.47
CA GLY A 69 -40.30 5.69 25.70
C GLY A 69 -40.46 6.87 26.65
N VAL A 70 -39.68 6.89 27.73
CA VAL A 70 -39.64 8.01 28.68
C VAL A 70 -38.18 8.37 28.94
N LEU A 71 -37.85 9.66 28.91
CA LEU A 71 -36.52 10.17 29.18
C LEU A 71 -36.47 10.76 30.60
N MET A 72 -35.61 10.19 31.47
CA MET A 72 -35.19 10.83 32.72
C MET A 72 -34.17 11.89 32.40
N LEU A 73 -34.36 13.08 32.93
CA LEU A 73 -33.29 14.07 33.02
C LEU A 73 -33.00 14.33 34.51
N HIS A 74 -31.71 14.30 34.85
CA HIS A 74 -31.18 14.49 36.20
C HIS A 74 -30.54 15.87 36.32
N GLY A 75 -30.59 16.47 37.51
CA GLY A 75 -29.97 17.77 37.76
C GLY A 75 -30.67 18.95 37.08
N VAL A 76 -31.95 18.79 36.72
CA VAL A 76 -32.74 19.86 36.13
C VAL A 76 -33.01 20.99 37.12
N ARG A 77 -32.92 22.25 36.66
CA ARG A 77 -33.26 23.42 37.47
C ARG A 77 -34.78 23.66 37.43
N ALA A 78 -35.47 23.43 38.55
CA ALA A 78 -36.93 23.56 38.63
C ALA A 78 -37.46 24.94 38.18
N ARG A 79 -36.70 26.01 38.42
CA ARG A 79 -37.02 27.38 37.97
C ARG A 79 -37.05 27.55 36.44
N GLU A 80 -36.24 26.77 35.71
CA GLU A 80 -36.16 26.81 34.25
C GLU A 80 -37.24 25.95 33.61
N VAL A 81 -37.49 24.77 34.20
CA VAL A 81 -38.40 23.77 33.62
C VAL A 81 -39.87 24.06 33.96
N ARG A 82 -40.16 24.60 35.15
CA ARG A 82 -41.55 24.80 35.62
C ARG A 82 -42.40 25.67 34.66
N PRO A 83 -41.91 26.79 34.08
CA PRO A 83 -42.65 27.55 33.08
C PRO A 83 -42.86 26.79 31.76
N LEU A 84 -41.96 25.87 31.42
CA LEU A 84 -41.97 25.13 30.16
C LEU A 84 -42.83 23.87 30.21
N LEU A 85 -43.23 23.38 31.39
CA LEU A 85 -43.98 22.14 31.57
C LEU A 85 -45.13 21.93 30.57
N PRO A 86 -46.00 22.93 30.28
CA PRO A 86 -47.08 22.78 29.31
C PRO A 86 -46.59 22.62 27.85
N ALA A 87 -45.42 23.19 27.53
CA ALA A 87 -44.83 23.18 26.19
C ALA A 87 -43.85 22.01 25.97
N LEU A 88 -43.38 21.35 27.03
CA LEU A 88 -42.43 20.24 26.94
C LEU A 88 -42.87 19.10 26.01
N PRO A 89 -44.15 18.68 25.95
CA PRO A 89 -44.58 17.66 24.99
C PRO A 89 -44.35 18.10 23.54
N ALA A 90 -44.62 19.37 23.23
CA ALA A 90 -44.39 19.91 21.89
C ALA A 90 -42.89 20.05 21.58
N VAL A 91 -42.08 20.46 22.56
CA VAL A 91 -40.61 20.49 22.42
C VAL A 91 -40.05 19.09 22.18
N ALA A 92 -40.51 18.09 22.93
CA ALA A 92 -40.14 16.70 22.73
C ALA A 92 -40.56 16.21 21.34
N ALA A 93 -41.78 16.53 20.90
CA ALA A 93 -42.26 16.18 19.56
C ALA A 93 -41.39 16.80 18.44
N LEU A 94 -40.95 18.05 18.57
CA LEU A 94 -40.04 18.69 17.62
C LEU A 94 -38.65 18.01 17.60
N CYS A 95 -38.13 17.63 18.76
CA CYS A 95 -36.88 16.88 18.83
C CYS A 95 -37.02 15.51 18.16
N LEU A 96 -38.14 14.81 18.40
CA LEU A 96 -38.47 13.55 17.72
C LEU A 96 -38.64 13.75 16.21
N GLU A 97 -39.22 14.87 15.76
CA GLU A 97 -39.35 15.16 14.33
C GLU A 97 -37.98 15.35 13.67
N ASN A 98 -37.05 16.01 14.36
CA ASN A 98 -35.67 16.10 13.90
C ASN A 98 -35.01 14.72 13.85
N LEU A 99 -35.22 13.86 14.85
CA LEU A 99 -34.74 12.47 14.82
C LEU A 99 -35.33 11.69 13.64
N ALA A 100 -36.63 11.83 13.37
CA ALA A 100 -37.29 11.19 12.25
C ALA A 100 -36.72 11.66 10.91
N ARG A 101 -36.43 12.96 10.76
CA ARG A 101 -35.79 13.53 9.56
C ARG A 101 -34.36 13.03 9.39
N VAL A 102 -33.57 12.98 10.47
CA VAL A 102 -32.21 12.44 10.45
C VAL A 102 -32.21 10.96 10.09
N ARG A 103 -33.13 10.17 10.66
CA ARG A 103 -33.34 8.77 10.27
C ARG A 103 -33.68 8.66 8.79
N ALA A 104 -34.67 9.40 8.32
CA ALA A 104 -35.11 9.38 6.92
C ALA A 104 -33.99 9.77 5.95
N ALA A 105 -33.08 10.66 6.34
CA ALA A 105 -31.90 11.02 5.55
C ALA A 105 -30.82 9.93 5.53
N ARG A 106 -30.76 9.09 6.57
CA ARG A 106 -29.79 8.00 6.72
C ARG A 106 -30.28 6.65 6.21
N THR A 107 -31.55 6.51 5.82
CA THR A 107 -32.15 5.26 5.35
C THR A 107 -32.66 5.36 3.91
N ASP A 108 -32.34 4.37 3.08
CA ASP A 108 -32.86 4.24 1.72
C ASP A 108 -34.36 3.87 1.74
N ALA A 109 -35.18 4.68 1.08
CA ALA A 109 -36.63 4.52 1.04
C ALA A 109 -37.09 3.25 0.30
N GLY A 110 -36.26 2.72 -0.61
CA GLY A 110 -36.59 1.54 -1.39
C GLY A 110 -36.43 0.24 -0.59
N THR A 111 -35.32 0.13 0.14
CA THR A 111 -34.87 -1.11 0.80
C THR A 111 -34.96 -1.07 2.33
N GLY A 112 -35.07 0.11 2.93
CA GLY A 112 -35.04 0.31 4.39
C GLY A 112 -33.68 0.02 5.03
N LEU A 113 -32.62 -0.04 4.22
CA LEU A 113 -31.22 -0.13 4.65
C LEU A 113 -30.62 1.26 4.83
N ALA A 114 -29.42 1.36 5.39
CA ALA A 114 -28.71 2.65 5.46
C ALA A 114 -28.37 3.19 4.06
N THR A 115 -28.26 4.51 3.93
CA THR A 115 -27.77 5.16 2.70
C THR A 115 -26.26 5.01 2.58
N GLU A 116 -25.73 5.20 1.37
CA GLU A 116 -24.28 5.20 1.11
C GLU A 116 -23.56 6.27 1.95
N ASP A 117 -24.15 7.46 2.09
CA ASP A 117 -23.58 8.54 2.94
C ASP A 117 -23.54 8.14 4.42
N ALA A 118 -24.58 7.48 4.92
CA ALA A 118 -24.62 6.99 6.30
C ALA A 118 -23.57 5.88 6.54
N LEU A 119 -23.34 5.03 5.53
CA LEU A 119 -22.28 4.03 5.58
C LEU A 119 -20.89 4.68 5.63
N PHE A 120 -20.61 5.66 4.75
CA PHE A 120 -19.31 6.34 4.73
C PHE A 120 -19.02 7.07 6.04
N ALA A 121 -20.00 7.78 6.59
CA ALA A 121 -19.86 8.41 7.90
C ALA A 121 -19.48 7.39 8.98
N ARG A 122 -20.14 6.21 8.99
CA ARG A 122 -19.79 5.14 9.93
C ARG A 122 -18.40 4.57 9.69
N MET A 123 -18.01 4.39 8.43
CA MET A 123 -16.67 3.91 8.08
C MET A 123 -15.57 4.87 8.54
N GLU A 124 -15.79 6.17 8.44
CA GLU A 124 -14.85 7.19 8.92
C GLU A 124 -14.68 7.13 10.43
N ASP A 125 -15.77 7.03 11.19
CA ASP A 125 -15.74 6.88 12.65
C ASP A 125 -14.97 5.61 13.07
N GLU A 126 -15.26 4.49 12.41
CA GLU A 126 -14.62 3.20 12.68
C GLU A 126 -13.13 3.19 12.30
N ALA A 127 -12.76 3.78 11.16
CA ALA A 127 -11.36 3.94 10.76
C ALA A 127 -10.59 4.85 11.72
N ALA A 128 -11.20 5.95 12.16
CA ALA A 128 -10.62 6.85 13.15
C ALA A 128 -10.39 6.14 14.49
N ARG A 129 -11.33 5.28 14.93
CA ARG A 129 -11.15 4.45 16.12
C ARG A 129 -9.98 3.49 15.98
N VAL A 130 -9.92 2.76 14.86
CA VAL A 130 -8.83 1.81 14.58
C VAL A 130 -7.48 2.51 14.60
N ARG A 131 -7.37 3.67 13.95
CA ARG A 131 -6.13 4.47 13.94
C ARG A 131 -5.74 4.98 15.33
N ALA A 132 -6.69 5.53 16.09
CA ALA A 132 -6.41 6.03 17.43
C ALA A 132 -5.87 4.93 18.37
N HIS A 133 -6.27 3.68 18.17
CA HIS A 133 -5.75 2.54 18.93
C HIS A 133 -4.40 2.03 18.39
N LEU A 134 -4.14 2.12 17.07
CA LEU A 134 -2.81 1.85 16.50
C LEU A 134 -1.77 2.86 17.00
N ASP A 135 -2.17 4.12 17.19
CA ASP A 135 -1.30 5.20 17.69
C ASP A 135 -1.02 5.05 19.20
N ASP A 136 -2.02 4.63 20.00
CA ASP A 136 -1.91 4.39 21.43
C ASP A 136 -2.59 3.06 21.85
N PRO A 137 -1.83 1.95 21.90
CA PRO A 137 -2.35 0.63 22.28
C PRO A 137 -2.83 0.54 23.74
N ALA A 138 -2.41 1.47 24.61
CA ALA A 138 -2.80 1.50 26.02
C ALA A 138 -4.14 2.23 26.25
N ARG A 139 -4.68 2.86 25.21
CA ARG A 139 -5.96 3.56 25.25
C ARG A 139 -7.09 2.55 25.50
N PRO A 140 -7.94 2.73 26.52
CA PRO A 140 -9.07 1.85 26.75
C PRO A 140 -10.06 2.00 25.60
N ASP A 141 -10.04 1.04 24.67
CA ASP A 141 -11.10 0.88 23.69
C ASP A 141 -12.27 0.24 24.43
N GLY A 142 -13.46 0.82 24.39
CA GLY A 142 -14.64 0.35 25.15
C GLY A 142 -15.13 -1.07 24.78
N ARG A 143 -14.31 -1.86 24.06
CA ARG A 143 -14.49 -3.25 23.68
C ARG A 143 -13.13 -3.97 23.78
N PRO A 144 -13.00 -5.06 24.57
CA PRO A 144 -11.76 -5.80 24.68
C PRO A 144 -11.51 -6.60 23.40
N ALA A 145 -10.62 -6.14 22.52
CA ALA A 145 -10.15 -6.89 21.36
C ALA A 145 -8.62 -6.91 21.32
N PRO A 146 -7.96 -8.07 21.14
CA PRO A 146 -6.51 -8.12 20.99
C PRO A 146 -6.09 -7.41 19.69
N LEU A 147 -4.93 -6.74 19.70
CA LEU A 147 -4.41 -5.88 18.60
C LEU A 147 -4.52 -6.49 17.19
N HIS A 148 -4.36 -7.81 17.04
CA HIS A 148 -4.47 -8.51 15.75
C HIS A 148 -5.90 -8.64 15.19
N ARG A 149 -6.94 -8.30 15.98
CA ARG A 149 -8.36 -8.30 15.58
C ARG A 149 -8.93 -6.89 15.37
N LEU A 150 -8.12 -5.86 15.57
CA LEU A 150 -8.57 -4.47 15.50
C LEU A 150 -8.67 -4.00 14.05
N CYS A 151 -9.79 -4.31 13.41
CA CYS A 151 -10.03 -4.02 12.00
C CYS A 151 -11.49 -3.74 11.69
N MET A 152 -11.70 -3.03 10.59
CA MET A 152 -13.02 -2.77 10.02
C MET A 152 -13.14 -3.59 8.73
N GLY A 153 -14.16 -4.44 8.67
CA GLY A 153 -14.43 -5.30 7.52
C GLY A 153 -15.58 -4.74 6.69
N LEU A 154 -15.41 -4.68 5.38
CA LEU A 154 -16.46 -4.25 4.45
C LEU A 154 -16.74 -5.37 3.44
N VAL A 155 -18.01 -5.78 3.35
CA VAL A 155 -18.51 -6.74 2.35
C VAL A 155 -19.42 -6.00 1.39
N VAL A 156 -19.19 -6.12 0.09
CA VAL A 156 -20.09 -5.64 -0.96
C VAL A 156 -20.76 -6.85 -1.61
N LEU A 157 -22.09 -6.83 -1.65
CA LEU A 157 -22.95 -7.84 -2.26
C LEU A 157 -23.58 -7.24 -3.52
N ARG A 158 -23.54 -7.95 -4.65
CA ARG A 158 -24.06 -7.44 -5.91
C ARG A 158 -25.08 -8.38 -6.53
N LEU A 159 -26.17 -7.79 -7.04
CA LEU A 159 -27.17 -8.45 -7.87
C LEU A 159 -26.81 -8.31 -9.35
N ARG A 160 -26.23 -9.37 -9.93
CA ARG A 160 -25.67 -9.41 -11.29
C ARG A 160 -26.75 -9.29 -12.37
N ASN A 161 -27.93 -9.88 -12.16
CA ASN A 161 -29.06 -9.78 -13.08
C ASN A 161 -29.94 -8.54 -12.84
N GLY A 162 -29.54 -7.60 -11.96
CA GLY A 162 -30.36 -6.44 -11.61
C GLY A 162 -30.67 -5.54 -12.80
N GLU A 163 -29.67 -5.24 -13.63
CA GLU A 163 -29.84 -4.39 -14.81
C GLU A 163 -30.67 -5.09 -15.90
N ASP A 164 -30.42 -6.37 -16.14
CA ASP A 164 -31.18 -7.15 -17.13
C ASP A 164 -32.64 -7.30 -16.71
N LEU A 165 -32.91 -7.49 -15.41
CA LEU A 165 -34.27 -7.49 -14.89
C LEU A 165 -34.96 -6.15 -15.09
N ALA A 166 -34.27 -5.03 -14.82
CA ALA A 166 -34.82 -3.71 -15.05
C ALA A 166 -35.10 -3.48 -16.55
N ARG A 167 -34.24 -3.96 -17.45
CA ARG A 167 -34.36 -3.82 -18.91
C ARG A 167 -35.45 -4.70 -19.51
N GLN A 168 -35.54 -5.95 -19.10
CA GLN A 168 -36.44 -6.96 -19.70
C GLN A 168 -37.82 -7.00 -19.04
N VAL A 169 -37.89 -6.77 -17.73
CA VAL A 169 -39.11 -6.94 -16.92
C VAL A 169 -39.67 -5.59 -16.45
N GLY A 170 -38.79 -4.61 -16.22
CA GLY A 170 -39.15 -3.23 -15.90
C GLY A 170 -38.68 -2.77 -14.52
N PHE A 171 -38.46 -1.45 -14.38
CA PHE A 171 -37.90 -0.82 -13.18
C PHE A 171 -38.70 -1.07 -11.90
N ALA A 172 -40.03 -1.03 -11.97
CA ALA A 172 -40.88 -1.24 -10.79
C ALA A 172 -40.76 -2.66 -10.21
N PHE A 173 -40.65 -3.66 -11.10
CA PHE A 173 -40.39 -5.04 -10.68
C PHE A 173 -38.97 -5.17 -10.11
N GLY A 174 -37.97 -4.58 -10.77
CA GLY A 174 -36.58 -4.57 -10.29
C GLY A 174 -36.43 -3.98 -8.88
N GLU A 175 -37.08 -2.86 -8.59
CA GLU A 175 -37.06 -2.25 -7.24
C GLU A 175 -37.78 -3.12 -6.20
N THR A 176 -38.91 -3.74 -6.56
CA THR A 176 -39.62 -4.67 -5.67
C THR A 176 -38.79 -5.92 -5.38
N PHE A 177 -38.11 -6.43 -6.39
CA PHE A 177 -37.21 -7.57 -6.29
C PHE A 177 -36.01 -7.24 -5.40
N LEU A 178 -35.35 -6.10 -5.62
CA LEU A 178 -34.24 -5.64 -4.79
C LEU A 178 -34.68 -5.43 -3.33
N ARG A 179 -35.86 -4.86 -3.08
CA ARG A 179 -36.41 -4.71 -1.72
C ARG A 179 -36.53 -6.07 -1.05
N ARG A 180 -37.06 -7.09 -1.72
CA ARG A 180 -37.21 -8.43 -1.15
C ARG A 180 -35.87 -9.10 -0.87
N VAL A 181 -34.89 -8.90 -1.74
CA VAL A 181 -33.50 -9.35 -1.56
C VAL A 181 -32.86 -8.65 -0.35
N ALA A 182 -33.05 -7.34 -0.20
CA ALA A 182 -32.54 -6.57 0.93
C ALA A 182 -33.19 -6.99 2.27
N GLU A 183 -34.50 -7.26 2.28
CA GLU A 183 -35.21 -7.81 3.44
C GLU A 183 -34.63 -9.16 3.88
N ALA A 184 -34.40 -10.07 2.93
CA ALA A 184 -33.79 -11.37 3.20
C ALA A 184 -32.35 -11.25 3.71
N CYS A 185 -31.59 -10.28 3.18
CA CYS A 185 -30.25 -9.97 3.68
C CYS A 185 -30.31 -9.51 5.14
N ARG A 186 -31.22 -8.58 5.49
CA ARG A 186 -31.31 -7.95 6.81
C ARG A 186 -31.79 -8.89 7.92
N ALA A 187 -32.69 -9.82 7.60
CA ALA A 187 -33.48 -10.58 8.58
C ALA A 187 -32.66 -11.35 9.63
N ALA A 188 -31.38 -11.65 9.38
CA ALA A 188 -30.55 -12.39 10.32
C ALA A 188 -29.07 -11.95 10.26
N LEU A 189 -28.87 -10.64 10.09
CA LEU A 189 -27.59 -10.01 10.36
C LEU A 189 -27.41 -9.86 11.88
N PRO A 190 -26.17 -10.01 12.39
CA PRO A 190 -25.83 -9.63 13.75
C PRO A 190 -26.17 -8.16 14.03
N SER A 191 -26.45 -7.82 15.29
CA SER A 191 -26.85 -6.47 15.70
C SER A 191 -25.76 -5.41 15.53
N ASP A 192 -24.50 -5.83 15.43
CA ASP A 192 -23.33 -4.98 15.23
C ASP A 192 -22.96 -4.75 13.75
N VAL A 193 -23.72 -5.33 12.82
CA VAL A 193 -23.50 -5.18 11.37
C VAL A 193 -24.42 -4.11 10.79
N LEU A 194 -23.83 -3.07 10.21
CA LEU A 194 -24.57 -2.06 9.45
C LEU A 194 -24.74 -2.53 8.00
N ALA A 195 -25.99 -2.63 7.54
CA ALA A 195 -26.33 -2.91 6.15
C ALA A 195 -26.79 -1.64 5.42
N ALA A 196 -26.23 -1.39 4.24
CA ALA A 196 -26.48 -0.19 3.46
C ALA A 196 -26.73 -0.51 1.97
N ARG A 197 -27.47 0.35 1.27
CA ARG A 197 -27.57 0.36 -0.19
C ARG A 197 -26.52 1.33 -0.74
N VAL A 198 -25.56 0.82 -1.50
CA VAL A 198 -24.40 1.60 -2.02
C VAL A 198 -24.41 1.74 -3.54
N GLY A 199 -25.49 1.33 -4.20
CA GLY A 199 -25.62 1.44 -5.64
C GLY A 199 -27.02 1.03 -6.09
N ARG A 200 -27.22 1.01 -7.41
CA ARG A 200 -28.52 0.61 -7.98
C ARG A 200 -28.88 -0.84 -7.61
N HIS A 201 -27.89 -1.73 -7.65
CA HIS A 201 -28.03 -3.17 -7.44
C HIS A 201 -26.97 -3.72 -6.47
N GLU A 202 -26.47 -2.87 -5.57
CA GLU A 202 -25.39 -3.20 -4.62
C GLU A 202 -25.82 -2.92 -3.19
N LEU A 203 -25.52 -3.87 -2.30
CA LEU A 203 -25.67 -3.76 -0.86
C LEU A 203 -24.28 -3.88 -0.21
N ALA A 204 -24.06 -3.18 0.89
CA ALA A 204 -22.83 -3.28 1.66
C ALA A 204 -23.12 -3.66 3.11
N LEU A 205 -22.26 -4.49 3.70
CA LEU A 205 -22.28 -4.87 5.11
C LEU A 205 -20.97 -4.42 5.76
N LEU A 206 -21.08 -3.62 6.82
CA LEU A 206 -19.94 -3.14 7.60
C LEU A 206 -19.86 -3.88 8.92
N LEU A 207 -18.70 -4.48 9.22
CA LEU A 207 -18.41 -5.15 10.48
C LEU A 207 -17.35 -4.37 11.26
N SER A 208 -17.60 -4.18 12.55
CA SER A 208 -16.66 -3.56 13.49
C SER A 208 -15.83 -4.64 14.20
N ALA A 209 -14.51 -4.51 14.24
CA ALA A 209 -13.58 -5.38 14.99
C ALA A 209 -13.60 -6.87 14.58
N SER A 210 -13.48 -7.16 13.28
CA SER A 210 -13.64 -8.53 12.75
C SER A 210 -12.64 -8.87 11.65
N GLY A 211 -11.98 -10.03 11.77
CA GLY A 211 -10.98 -10.50 10.82
C GLY A 211 -11.54 -11.06 9.50
N ARG A 212 -10.66 -11.41 8.57
CA ARG A 212 -10.99 -11.80 7.19
C ARG A 212 -11.99 -12.96 7.09
N GLY A 213 -11.87 -13.95 7.97
CA GLY A 213 -12.78 -15.09 8.03
C GLY A 213 -14.21 -14.70 8.42
N ALA A 214 -14.39 -13.69 9.27
CA ALA A 214 -15.72 -13.21 9.68
C ALA A 214 -16.44 -12.51 8.51
N CYS A 215 -15.73 -11.67 7.74
CA CYS A 215 -16.28 -11.07 6.52
C CYS A 215 -16.72 -12.13 5.51
N HIS A 216 -15.89 -13.16 5.30
CA HIS A 216 -16.21 -14.24 4.36
C HIS A 216 -17.43 -15.07 4.83
N LYS A 217 -17.49 -15.43 6.11
CA LYS A 217 -18.65 -16.12 6.70
C LYS A 217 -19.93 -15.30 6.60
N LEU A 218 -19.87 -13.99 6.89
CA LEU A 218 -21.01 -13.09 6.76
C LEU A 218 -21.48 -12.99 5.31
N ALA A 219 -20.55 -12.82 4.36
CA ALA A 219 -20.86 -12.79 2.93
C ALA A 219 -21.59 -14.08 2.51
N ARG A 220 -21.08 -15.25 2.90
CA ARG A 220 -21.70 -16.55 2.61
C ARG A 220 -23.10 -16.67 3.19
N ALA A 221 -23.28 -16.29 4.46
CA ALA A 221 -24.57 -16.34 5.14
C ALA A 221 -25.58 -15.36 4.51
N ALA A 222 -25.15 -14.17 4.11
CA ALA A 222 -26.00 -13.20 3.43
C ALA A 222 -26.43 -13.69 2.03
N LEU A 223 -25.48 -14.15 1.21
CA LEU A 223 -25.74 -14.70 -0.11
C LEU A 223 -26.73 -15.88 -0.06
N GLY A 224 -26.47 -16.89 0.78
CA GLY A 224 -27.34 -18.06 0.89
C GLY A 224 -28.79 -17.73 1.23
N ARG A 225 -29.02 -16.68 2.04
CA ARG A 225 -30.38 -16.20 2.36
C ARG A 225 -31.01 -15.43 1.22
N MET A 226 -30.26 -14.52 0.60
CA MET A 226 -30.73 -13.75 -0.54
C MET A 226 -31.13 -14.66 -1.72
N GLU A 227 -30.42 -15.78 -1.92
CA GLU A 227 -30.72 -16.77 -2.97
C GLU A 227 -32.07 -17.49 -2.78
N THR A 228 -32.60 -17.52 -1.57
CA THR A 228 -33.94 -18.09 -1.31
C THR A 228 -35.07 -17.20 -1.84
N VAL A 229 -34.78 -15.94 -2.18
CA VAL A 229 -35.77 -15.01 -2.72
C VAL A 229 -36.13 -15.43 -4.14
N SER A 230 -37.42 -15.61 -4.36
CA SER A 230 -37.98 -15.92 -5.68
C SER A 230 -39.27 -15.14 -5.85
N LEU A 231 -39.37 -14.35 -6.93
CA LEU A 231 -40.61 -13.65 -7.30
C LEU A 231 -41.13 -14.20 -8.64
N PRO A 232 -42.45 -14.38 -8.81
CA PRO A 232 -43.01 -14.79 -10.08
C PRO A 232 -42.84 -13.68 -11.12
N GLY A 233 -42.31 -14.02 -12.30
CA GLY A 233 -42.17 -13.09 -13.42
C GLY A 233 -43.55 -12.56 -13.87
N PRO A 234 -43.69 -11.25 -14.15
CA PRO A 234 -44.99 -10.64 -14.44
C PRO A 234 -45.63 -11.13 -15.74
N LEU A 235 -44.85 -11.61 -16.71
CA LEU A 235 -45.34 -12.10 -18.01
C LEU A 235 -45.38 -13.63 -18.10
N THR A 236 -44.30 -14.31 -17.72
CA THR A 236 -44.15 -15.78 -17.88
C THR A 236 -44.61 -16.58 -16.67
N ARG A 237 -44.85 -15.94 -15.52
CA ARG A 237 -45.04 -16.56 -14.20
C ARG A 237 -43.94 -17.53 -13.75
N GLN A 238 -42.84 -17.62 -14.49
CA GLN A 238 -41.69 -18.40 -14.06
C GLN A 238 -40.98 -17.71 -12.89
N PRO A 239 -40.47 -18.46 -11.91
CA PRO A 239 -39.78 -17.90 -10.76
C PRO A 239 -38.47 -17.25 -11.17
N ILE A 240 -38.33 -15.94 -10.89
CA ILE A 240 -37.10 -15.18 -11.08
C ILE A 240 -36.30 -15.23 -9.78
N ARG A 241 -35.05 -15.69 -9.88
CA ARG A 241 -34.10 -15.79 -8.76
C ARG A 241 -32.94 -14.82 -8.92
N PRO A 242 -32.31 -14.37 -7.82
CA PRO A 242 -31.21 -13.42 -7.90
C PRO A 242 -29.91 -14.14 -8.29
N LEU A 243 -29.12 -13.53 -9.19
CA LEU A 243 -27.75 -13.94 -9.45
C LEU A 243 -26.83 -13.06 -8.61
N LEU A 244 -26.11 -13.65 -7.66
CA LEU A 244 -25.38 -12.90 -6.65
C LEU A 244 -23.89 -13.21 -6.63
N CYS A 245 -23.10 -12.19 -6.31
CA CYS A 245 -21.70 -12.33 -5.92
C CYS A 245 -21.36 -11.38 -4.77
N ALA A 246 -20.22 -11.61 -4.13
CA ALA A 246 -19.72 -10.79 -3.05
C ALA A 246 -18.21 -10.53 -3.18
N GLY A 247 -17.79 -9.36 -2.73
CA GLY A 247 -16.40 -8.98 -2.54
C GLY A 247 -16.20 -8.45 -1.13
N HIS A 248 -15.03 -8.67 -0.52
CA HIS A 248 -14.75 -8.04 0.78
C HIS A 248 -13.31 -7.59 0.94
N ALA A 249 -13.13 -6.52 1.71
CA ALA A 249 -11.84 -5.90 2.03
C ALA A 249 -11.77 -5.53 3.53
N LEU A 250 -10.56 -5.43 4.06
CA LEU A 250 -10.30 -5.12 5.46
C LEU A 250 -9.42 -3.88 5.63
N TYR A 251 -9.79 -3.05 6.59
CA TYR A 251 -8.98 -1.93 7.05
C TYR A 251 -8.40 -2.25 8.44
N PRO A 252 -7.08 -2.05 8.66
CA PRO A 252 -6.09 -1.47 7.76
C PRO A 252 -5.36 -2.50 6.87
N GLN A 253 -5.65 -3.81 7.01
CA GLN A 253 -4.81 -4.87 6.44
C GLN A 253 -4.70 -4.85 4.91
N ASP A 254 -5.76 -4.42 4.22
CA ASP A 254 -5.76 -4.32 2.77
C ASP A 254 -5.23 -2.97 2.28
N MET A 255 -4.80 -2.06 3.16
CA MET A 255 -4.16 -0.77 2.83
C MET A 255 -2.65 -0.87 2.57
N GLN A 256 -2.08 0.11 1.87
CA GLN A 256 -0.63 0.31 1.71
C GLN A 256 -0.17 1.48 2.61
N GLY A 257 1.13 1.54 2.92
CA GLY A 257 1.70 2.56 3.80
C GLY A 257 1.27 4.01 3.48
N PRO A 258 1.41 4.49 2.23
CA PRO A 258 0.98 5.85 1.84
C PRO A 258 -0.53 6.09 1.99
N GLU A 259 -1.34 5.05 1.84
CA GLU A 259 -2.80 5.13 1.92
C GLU A 259 -3.27 5.32 3.37
N LEU A 260 -2.53 4.80 4.35
CA LEU A 260 -2.83 4.94 5.77
C LEU A 260 -2.63 6.38 6.30
N VAL A 261 -1.97 7.23 5.52
CA VAL A 261 -1.72 8.65 5.87
C VAL A 261 -2.75 9.60 5.23
N LEU A 262 -3.62 9.10 4.34
CA LEU A 262 -4.66 9.90 3.70
C LEU A 262 -5.72 10.38 4.72
N PRO A 263 -6.52 11.41 4.40
CA PRO A 263 -7.71 11.74 5.19
C PRO A 263 -8.66 10.53 5.35
N MET A 264 -9.37 10.43 6.47
CA MET A 264 -10.21 9.25 6.77
C MET A 264 -11.27 8.99 5.69
N PHE A 265 -11.87 10.04 5.12
CA PHE A 265 -12.84 9.92 4.03
C PHE A 265 -12.23 9.27 2.77
N GLU A 266 -10.97 9.54 2.45
CA GLU A 266 -10.28 8.92 1.31
C GLU A 266 -9.97 7.45 1.58
N GLN A 267 -9.54 7.13 2.81
CA GLN A 267 -9.30 5.75 3.22
C GLN A 267 -10.58 4.90 3.19
N ALA A 268 -11.70 5.46 3.64
CA ALA A 268 -13.01 4.83 3.57
C ALA A 268 -13.45 4.58 2.12
N ARG A 269 -13.28 5.58 1.23
CA ARG A 269 -13.54 5.43 -0.21
C ARG A 269 -12.67 4.38 -0.87
N LEU A 270 -11.39 4.32 -0.50
CA LEU A 270 -10.47 3.32 -1.01
C LEU A 270 -10.86 1.91 -0.56
N LEU A 271 -11.30 1.74 0.69
CA LEU A 271 -11.80 0.44 1.18
C LEU A 271 -13.05 0.00 0.40
N MET A 272 -13.98 0.92 0.15
CA MET A 272 -15.16 0.67 -0.69
C MET A 272 -14.76 0.26 -2.11
N ALA A 273 -13.84 0.99 -2.74
CA ALA A 273 -13.34 0.67 -4.08
C ALA A 273 -12.71 -0.74 -4.14
N ARG A 274 -11.98 -1.15 -3.10
CA ARG A 274 -11.40 -2.49 -3.00
C ARG A 274 -12.43 -3.61 -2.83
N ALA A 275 -13.43 -3.39 -1.98
CA ALA A 275 -14.50 -4.36 -1.81
C ALA A 275 -15.34 -4.51 -3.10
N ARG A 276 -15.60 -3.40 -3.83
CA ARG A 276 -16.24 -3.42 -5.14
C ARG A 276 -15.39 -4.14 -6.19
N LEU A 277 -14.10 -3.84 -6.28
CA LEU A 277 -13.18 -4.51 -7.19
C LEU A 277 -13.13 -6.02 -6.93
N ALA A 278 -13.14 -6.45 -5.67
CA ALA A 278 -13.25 -7.86 -5.33
C ALA A 278 -14.58 -8.46 -5.81
N ALA A 279 -15.70 -7.74 -5.68
CA ALA A 279 -17.01 -8.19 -6.17
C ALA A 279 -17.06 -8.26 -7.71
N ASP A 280 -16.36 -7.35 -8.41
CA ASP A 280 -16.19 -7.37 -9.86
C ASP A 280 -15.47 -8.66 -10.30
N VAL A 281 -14.35 -8.98 -9.65
CA VAL A 281 -13.58 -10.22 -9.91
C VAL A 281 -14.43 -11.47 -9.63
N ALA A 282 -15.19 -11.48 -8.53
CA ALA A 282 -16.11 -12.58 -8.21
C ALA A 282 -17.22 -12.76 -9.27
N ALA A 283 -17.67 -11.67 -9.90
CA ALA A 283 -18.67 -11.72 -10.97
C ALA A 283 -18.09 -12.27 -12.28
N GLN A 284 -16.83 -11.94 -12.60
CA GLN A 284 -16.14 -12.36 -13.84
C GLN A 284 -15.81 -13.86 -13.84
N GLY A 285 -15.41 -14.43 -12.69
CA GLY A 285 -15.17 -15.88 -12.56
C GLY A 285 -16.40 -16.76 -12.80
N GLN A 286 -17.58 -16.18 -12.98
CA GLN A 286 -18.84 -16.89 -13.24
C GLN A 286 -19.34 -16.73 -14.69
N THR A 287 -18.66 -15.96 -15.55
CA THR A 287 -19.09 -15.66 -16.94
C THR A 287 -18.35 -16.44 -18.03
N GLY A 288 -17.28 -17.17 -17.71
CA GLY A 288 -16.44 -17.86 -18.70
C GLY A 288 -15.71 -19.04 -18.09
N ALA A 289 -15.47 -20.06 -18.91
CA ALA A 289 -14.91 -21.34 -18.53
C ALA A 289 -13.52 -21.18 -17.89
N GLY A 290 -13.39 -21.61 -16.64
CA GLY A 290 -12.19 -21.46 -15.83
C GLY A 290 -12.39 -22.25 -14.54
N VAL A 291 -12.07 -23.54 -14.55
CA VAL A 291 -12.20 -24.40 -13.36
C VAL A 291 -11.10 -24.05 -12.37
N GLY A 292 -11.47 -23.26 -11.37
CA GLY A 292 -10.59 -22.90 -10.26
C GLY A 292 -11.28 -22.19 -9.09
N GLY A 293 -12.61 -22.32 -8.97
CA GLY A 293 -13.35 -21.90 -7.79
C GLY A 293 -14.75 -21.39 -8.10
N GLU A 294 -15.77 -22.18 -7.74
CA GLU A 294 -17.18 -21.75 -7.59
C GLU A 294 -17.37 -20.66 -6.51
N SER A 295 -16.33 -19.93 -6.14
CA SER A 295 -16.37 -18.97 -5.05
C SER A 295 -17.11 -17.72 -5.50
N ARG A 296 -18.41 -17.66 -5.19
CA ARG A 296 -19.25 -16.46 -5.32
C ARG A 296 -18.77 -15.29 -4.45
N ILE A 297 -17.68 -15.47 -3.70
CA ILE A 297 -17.12 -14.52 -2.74
C ILE A 297 -15.62 -14.38 -3.01
N MET A 298 -15.16 -13.16 -3.26
CA MET A 298 -13.74 -12.86 -3.45
C MET A 298 -13.21 -11.94 -2.34
N PRO A 299 -12.18 -12.35 -1.57
CA PRO A 299 -11.44 -11.44 -0.71
C PRO A 299 -10.45 -10.61 -1.53
N PHE A 300 -10.38 -9.30 -1.27
CA PHE A 300 -9.47 -8.40 -1.98
C PHE A 300 -8.00 -8.88 -1.96
N ALA A 301 -7.53 -9.39 -0.82
CA ALA A 301 -6.15 -9.89 -0.68
C ALA A 301 -5.82 -11.12 -1.56
N ARG A 302 -6.82 -11.87 -2.07
CA ARG A 302 -6.61 -13.00 -2.98
C ARG A 302 -6.69 -12.61 -4.44
N ILE A 303 -7.09 -11.38 -4.80
CA ILE A 303 -7.23 -10.99 -6.21
C ILE A 303 -5.91 -11.18 -6.97
N LEU A 304 -4.78 -10.82 -6.37
CA LEU A 304 -3.47 -11.07 -6.98
C LEU A 304 -3.12 -12.55 -7.05
N GLN A 305 -3.60 -13.38 -6.13
CA GLN A 305 -3.21 -14.79 -6.11
C GLN A 305 -3.99 -15.57 -7.16
N ASP A 306 -5.32 -15.38 -7.19
CA ASP A 306 -6.22 -16.30 -7.91
C ASP A 306 -7.33 -15.54 -8.70
N GLY A 307 -7.28 -14.21 -8.75
CA GLY A 307 -8.35 -13.38 -9.34
C GLY A 307 -8.04 -12.77 -10.71
N GLY A 308 -6.87 -13.06 -11.27
CA GLY A 308 -6.47 -12.54 -12.58
C GLY A 308 -7.00 -13.39 -13.73
N VAL A 309 -7.33 -12.75 -14.85
CA VAL A 309 -7.67 -13.43 -16.11
C VAL A 309 -7.00 -12.76 -17.30
N VAL A 310 -6.80 -13.52 -18.37
CA VAL A 310 -6.41 -13.00 -19.68
C VAL A 310 -7.61 -12.29 -20.31
N LEU A 311 -7.44 -11.02 -20.68
CA LEU A 311 -8.48 -10.21 -21.33
C LEU A 311 -8.38 -10.27 -22.85
N GLU A 312 -7.16 -10.24 -23.38
CA GLU A 312 -6.93 -10.10 -24.81
C GLU A 312 -5.53 -10.61 -25.16
N ASN A 313 -5.40 -11.24 -26.33
CA ASN A 313 -4.11 -11.62 -26.89
C ASN A 313 -3.58 -10.49 -27.78
N LEU A 314 -2.35 -10.04 -27.54
CA LEU A 314 -1.69 -8.95 -28.24
C LEU A 314 -0.56 -9.52 -29.15
N PRO A 315 -0.20 -8.81 -30.24
CA PRO A 315 0.92 -9.22 -31.08
C PRO A 315 2.23 -9.38 -30.30
N LEU A 316 3.13 -10.22 -30.83
CA LEU A 316 4.46 -10.48 -30.31
C LEU A 316 4.48 -11.20 -28.93
N GLY A 317 3.56 -12.14 -28.70
CA GLY A 317 3.56 -12.98 -27.49
C GLY A 317 3.22 -12.21 -26.22
N ARG A 318 2.37 -11.18 -26.34
CA ARG A 318 1.93 -10.36 -25.21
C ARG A 318 0.47 -10.60 -24.93
N LEU A 319 0.06 -10.38 -23.69
CA LEU A 319 -1.31 -10.50 -23.25
C LEU A 319 -1.73 -9.23 -22.52
N ARG A 320 -3.00 -8.88 -22.64
CA ARG A 320 -3.63 -7.93 -21.72
C ARG A 320 -4.33 -8.73 -20.63
N VAL A 321 -4.10 -8.38 -19.38
CA VAL A 321 -4.62 -9.12 -18.21
C VAL A 321 -5.37 -8.21 -17.25
N SER A 322 -6.31 -8.76 -16.48
CA SER A 322 -7.20 -8.00 -15.58
C SER A 322 -6.54 -7.43 -14.32
N LEU A 323 -5.25 -7.71 -14.10
CA LEU A 323 -4.52 -7.29 -12.90
C LEU A 323 -3.84 -5.94 -13.07
N GLY A 324 -4.49 -4.87 -12.61
CA GLY A 324 -3.95 -3.50 -12.60
C GLY A 324 -3.37 -3.03 -11.25
N ARG A 325 -2.93 -1.76 -11.17
CA ARG A 325 -2.37 -1.16 -9.94
C ARG A 325 -3.35 -1.19 -8.77
N GLN A 326 -4.64 -1.05 -9.08
CA GLN A 326 -5.74 -1.14 -8.13
C GLN A 326 -5.83 -2.51 -7.40
N THR A 327 -5.35 -3.60 -8.02
CA THR A 327 -5.25 -4.92 -7.38
C THR A 327 -3.94 -5.08 -6.59
N LYS A 328 -3.10 -4.04 -6.54
CA LYS A 328 -1.70 -4.05 -6.05
C LYS A 328 -0.72 -4.80 -6.97
N ALA A 329 -1.08 -5.01 -8.24
CA ALA A 329 -0.16 -5.60 -9.20
C ALA A 329 1.04 -4.66 -9.45
N ARG A 330 2.21 -5.27 -9.71
CA ARG A 330 3.45 -4.55 -9.98
C ARG A 330 4.15 -5.18 -11.18
N GLU A 331 4.89 -4.35 -11.89
CA GLU A 331 5.73 -4.80 -12.99
C GLU A 331 6.75 -5.82 -12.45
N GLY A 332 6.98 -6.88 -13.20
CA GLY A 332 7.85 -7.99 -12.82
C GLY A 332 7.17 -9.14 -12.05
N LEU A 333 5.90 -9.00 -11.61
CA LEU A 333 5.17 -10.13 -11.04
C LEU A 333 4.91 -11.21 -12.09
N ARG A 334 5.06 -12.48 -11.70
CA ARG A 334 4.92 -13.65 -12.58
C ARG A 334 3.66 -14.44 -12.24
N PHE A 335 3.00 -14.95 -13.27
CA PHE A 335 1.76 -15.71 -13.13
C PHE A 335 1.78 -16.94 -14.02
N ALA A 336 1.26 -18.06 -13.50
CA ALA A 336 0.90 -19.21 -14.28
C ALA A 336 -0.45 -18.93 -14.93
N VAL A 337 -0.55 -19.23 -16.22
CA VAL A 337 -1.79 -19.17 -16.98
C VAL A 337 -2.39 -20.57 -17.04
N ARG A 338 -3.64 -20.69 -16.63
CA ARG A 338 -4.40 -21.93 -16.69
C ARG A 338 -5.63 -21.77 -17.55
N GLY A 339 -5.78 -22.70 -18.48
CA GLY A 339 -6.90 -22.80 -19.39
C GLY A 339 -8.22 -23.00 -18.67
N ALA A 340 -9.29 -22.69 -19.39
CA ALA A 340 -10.67 -23.02 -19.02
C ALA A 340 -10.90 -24.47 -18.55
N ASP A 341 -10.21 -25.38 -19.24
CA ASP A 341 -10.15 -26.84 -19.06
C ASP A 341 -9.26 -27.27 -17.88
N GLY A 342 -8.62 -26.32 -17.19
CA GLY A 342 -7.66 -26.57 -16.12
C GLY A 342 -6.26 -26.92 -16.61
N ALA A 343 -6.02 -26.96 -17.93
CA ALA A 343 -4.71 -27.24 -18.49
C ALA A 343 -3.74 -26.08 -18.26
N ALA A 344 -2.47 -26.37 -17.97
CA ALA A 344 -1.46 -25.32 -17.88
C ALA A 344 -1.15 -24.79 -19.28
N ARG A 345 -1.31 -23.48 -19.49
CA ARG A 345 -1.07 -22.81 -20.78
C ARG A 345 0.33 -22.22 -20.86
N GLY A 346 0.88 -21.78 -19.73
CA GLY A 346 2.21 -21.22 -19.68
C GLY A 346 2.43 -20.27 -18.51
N GLU A 347 3.50 -19.49 -18.59
CA GLU A 347 3.87 -18.48 -17.60
C GLU A 347 3.94 -17.10 -18.26
N ILE A 348 3.52 -16.07 -17.53
CA ILE A 348 3.56 -14.68 -17.99
C ILE A 348 4.23 -13.79 -16.94
N VAL A 349 4.77 -12.66 -17.37
CA VAL A 349 5.27 -11.59 -16.49
C VAL A 349 4.60 -10.27 -16.82
N LEU A 350 4.24 -9.50 -15.81
CA LEU A 350 3.68 -8.16 -16.01
C LEU A 350 4.78 -7.20 -16.46
N LEU A 351 4.67 -6.63 -17.66
CA LEU A 351 5.61 -5.65 -18.19
C LEU A 351 5.21 -4.21 -17.86
N GLN A 352 3.94 -3.89 -18.02
CA GLN A 352 3.41 -2.56 -17.78
C GLN A 352 2.10 -2.69 -17.00
N VAL A 353 2.06 -2.14 -15.81
CA VAL A 353 0.84 -2.17 -14.98
C VAL A 353 0.17 -0.79 -15.00
N ARG A 354 -1.05 -0.75 -15.52
CA ARG A 354 -1.94 0.43 -15.58
C ARG A 354 -2.97 0.36 -14.46
N GLU A 355 -3.85 1.35 -14.37
CA GLU A 355 -4.89 1.36 -13.33
C GLU A 355 -5.81 0.14 -13.41
N PRO A 356 -6.55 -0.13 -14.52
CA PRO A 356 -7.51 -1.23 -14.53
C PRO A 356 -6.91 -2.58 -14.96
N ASP A 357 -5.82 -2.57 -15.71
CA ASP A 357 -5.26 -3.75 -16.36
C ASP A 357 -3.72 -3.68 -16.45
N ALA A 358 -3.12 -4.76 -16.92
CA ALA A 358 -1.69 -4.81 -17.23
C ALA A 358 -1.43 -5.44 -18.59
N VAL A 359 -0.31 -5.05 -19.20
CA VAL A 359 0.28 -5.76 -20.33
C VAL A 359 1.32 -6.71 -19.78
N ALA A 360 1.15 -7.99 -20.11
CA ALA A 360 2.03 -9.07 -19.75
C ALA A 360 2.75 -9.62 -21.00
N GLU A 361 3.91 -10.23 -20.80
CA GLU A 361 4.63 -10.98 -21.82
C GLU A 361 4.63 -12.46 -21.44
N ILE A 362 4.37 -13.32 -22.43
CA ILE A 362 4.44 -14.76 -22.28
C ILE A 362 5.92 -15.14 -22.14
N LEU A 363 6.29 -15.62 -20.95
CA LEU A 363 7.62 -16.11 -20.63
C LEU A 363 7.84 -17.53 -21.13
N HIS A 364 6.81 -18.36 -20.98
CA HIS A 364 6.86 -19.79 -21.29
C HIS A 364 5.48 -20.25 -21.73
N LEU A 365 5.44 -21.19 -22.68
CA LEU A 365 4.24 -21.95 -23.04
C LEU A 365 4.53 -23.41 -22.74
N GLU A 366 3.60 -24.09 -22.08
CA GLU A 366 3.69 -25.54 -21.81
C GLU A 366 3.57 -26.33 -23.12
N ASP A 367 2.67 -25.89 -24.01
CA ASP A 367 2.51 -26.39 -25.37
C ASP A 367 2.45 -25.21 -26.35
N ALA A 368 3.35 -25.19 -27.33
CA ALA A 368 3.43 -24.13 -28.33
C ALA A 368 2.17 -24.04 -29.21
N ALA A 369 1.35 -25.10 -29.27
CA ALA A 369 0.06 -25.09 -29.95
C ALA A 369 -1.08 -24.50 -29.09
N GLN A 370 -0.89 -24.32 -27.79
CA GLN A 370 -1.92 -23.89 -26.83
C GLN A 370 -1.60 -22.50 -26.27
N ILE A 371 -1.88 -21.49 -27.09
CA ILE A 371 -1.68 -20.10 -26.70
C ILE A 371 -2.76 -19.69 -25.68
N PRO A 372 -2.42 -18.92 -24.63
CA PRO A 372 -3.39 -18.32 -23.74
C PRO A 372 -4.54 -17.60 -24.46
N GLU A 373 -5.76 -17.96 -24.09
CA GLU A 373 -6.98 -17.39 -24.66
C GLU A 373 -7.66 -16.41 -23.67
N PRO A 374 -8.43 -15.43 -24.17
CA PRO A 374 -9.26 -14.60 -23.30
C PRO A 374 -10.18 -15.43 -22.42
N GLY A 375 -10.09 -15.24 -21.11
CA GLY A 375 -10.79 -16.03 -20.10
C GLY A 375 -9.90 -16.98 -19.30
N ASP A 376 -8.68 -17.28 -19.78
CA ASP A 376 -7.73 -18.10 -19.03
C ASP A 376 -7.34 -17.44 -17.71
N SER A 377 -7.26 -18.24 -16.65
CA SER A 377 -7.03 -17.79 -15.27
C SER A 377 -5.55 -17.61 -14.97
N LEU A 378 -5.25 -16.68 -14.06
CA LEU A 378 -3.90 -16.36 -13.61
C LEU A 378 -3.70 -16.76 -12.15
N ALA A 379 -2.64 -17.50 -11.89
CA ALA A 379 -2.20 -17.85 -10.55
C ALA A 379 -0.80 -17.27 -10.28
N LEU A 380 -0.63 -16.48 -9.21
CA LEU A 380 0.66 -15.85 -8.89
C LEU A 380 1.74 -16.91 -8.61
N LEU A 381 2.86 -16.83 -9.33
CA LEU A 381 3.95 -17.82 -9.24
C LEU A 381 5.00 -17.50 -8.18
N ASP A 382 5.03 -16.26 -7.65
CA ASP A 382 5.95 -15.86 -6.59
C ASP A 382 5.33 -14.79 -5.68
N GLY A 383 4.89 -15.21 -4.50
CA GLY A 383 4.48 -14.34 -3.40
C GLY A 383 3.86 -15.16 -2.27
N LEU A 384 4.62 -15.40 -1.18
CA LEU A 384 4.23 -15.99 0.12
C LEU A 384 3.02 -16.97 0.13
N PRO A 385 3.17 -18.24 0.56
CA PRO A 385 1.99 -19.04 0.88
C PRO A 385 1.25 -18.42 2.07
N VAL A 386 0.02 -17.94 1.84
CA VAL A 386 -0.99 -17.83 2.89
C VAL A 386 -1.79 -19.12 2.83
N LEU A 387 -1.71 -19.89 3.91
CA LEU A 387 -2.30 -21.21 4.16
C LEU A 387 -3.56 -21.52 3.34
N SER A 388 -3.58 -22.73 2.78
CA SER A 388 -4.68 -23.29 2.01
C SER A 388 -5.92 -23.56 2.89
N PRO A 389 -7.13 -23.64 2.30
CA PRO A 389 -8.40 -23.79 3.04
C PRO A 389 -8.49 -24.97 4.03
N PRO A 390 -8.01 -26.20 3.75
CA PRO A 390 -8.17 -27.33 4.67
C PRO A 390 -7.24 -27.24 5.91
N ASP A 391 -6.11 -26.55 5.81
CA ASP A 391 -5.17 -26.39 6.93
C ASP A 391 -5.67 -25.35 7.94
N MET A 392 -6.57 -24.45 7.53
CA MET A 392 -7.23 -23.48 8.42
C MET A 392 -8.43 -24.06 9.17
N GLU A 393 -9.14 -25.05 8.61
CA GLU A 393 -10.24 -25.73 9.30
C GLU A 393 -9.71 -26.58 10.47
N SER A 394 -8.64 -27.35 10.26
CA SER A 394 -8.06 -28.19 11.32
C SER A 394 -7.32 -27.39 12.42
N ALA A 395 -6.71 -26.25 12.06
CA ALA A 395 -6.03 -25.39 13.04
C ALA A 395 -7.00 -24.57 13.90
N LEU A 396 -8.22 -24.30 13.42
CA LEU A 396 -9.24 -23.53 14.13
C LEU A 396 -10.20 -24.39 14.96
N GLU A 397 -10.46 -25.64 14.57
CA GLU A 397 -11.20 -26.59 15.41
C GLU A 397 -10.43 -26.92 16.70
N ASN A 398 -9.11 -27.11 16.61
CA ASN A 398 -8.27 -27.40 17.77
C ASN A 398 -8.05 -26.22 18.74
N ALA A 399 -8.39 -24.98 18.32
CA ALA A 399 -8.26 -23.78 19.14
C ALA A 399 -9.58 -23.35 19.80
N ALA A 400 -10.72 -23.94 19.41
CA ALA A 400 -12.05 -23.56 19.89
C ALA A 400 -12.46 -24.26 21.20
N ASP A 401 -11.76 -25.32 21.62
CA ASP A 401 -12.06 -26.05 22.87
C ASP A 401 -11.41 -25.46 24.13
N ALA A 402 -10.66 -24.35 24.02
CA ALA A 402 -9.90 -23.76 25.13
C ALA A 402 -10.56 -22.53 25.79
N SER A 403 -11.90 -22.40 25.74
CA SER A 403 -12.60 -21.28 26.41
C SER A 403 -13.87 -21.73 27.14
N ALA A 404 -13.68 -22.37 28.30
CA ALA A 404 -14.67 -22.36 29.38
C ALA A 404 -14.11 -21.52 30.54
N PRO A 405 -14.88 -20.57 31.11
CA PRO A 405 -14.39 -19.71 32.19
C PRO A 405 -14.42 -20.46 33.53
N GLY A 406 -13.28 -20.50 34.23
CA GLY A 406 -13.19 -20.95 35.62
C GLY A 406 -13.59 -19.83 36.59
N GLU A 407 -14.49 -20.12 37.52
CA GLU A 407 -14.80 -19.30 38.70
C GLU A 407 -13.74 -19.46 39.81
N PRO A 408 -13.60 -18.49 40.73
CA PRO A 408 -12.61 -18.52 41.80
C PRO A 408 -13.17 -19.09 43.11
N ASP A 409 -12.38 -19.92 43.79
CA ASP A 409 -11.87 -19.70 45.16
C ASP A 409 -11.72 -21.00 46.00
N ALA A 410 -10.68 -20.98 46.85
CA ALA A 410 -10.46 -21.68 48.12
C ALA A 410 -10.25 -23.21 48.25
N LEU A 411 -9.05 -23.51 48.80
CA LEU A 411 -8.72 -24.43 49.91
C LEU A 411 -8.38 -25.93 49.67
N GLU A 412 -7.23 -26.28 50.28
CA GLU A 412 -6.73 -27.58 50.77
C GLU A 412 -5.81 -28.48 49.92
N ARG A 413 -4.66 -28.79 50.54
CA ARG A 413 -3.58 -29.75 50.20
C ARG A 413 -3.96 -31.16 50.71
N PRO A 414 -3.10 -32.22 50.63
CA PRO A 414 -2.13 -32.67 49.61
C PRO A 414 -2.22 -34.20 49.31
N GLY A 415 -1.48 -34.69 48.30
CA GLY A 415 -0.88 -36.05 48.37
C GLY A 415 -0.88 -36.88 47.08
N GLY A 416 0.21 -37.64 46.88
CA GLY A 416 0.20 -38.88 46.09
C GLY A 416 1.07 -38.89 44.84
N ALA A 417 2.15 -39.66 44.89
CA ALA A 417 3.16 -39.86 43.84
C ALA A 417 2.83 -41.13 42.95
N PRO A 418 3.70 -41.63 42.04
CA PRO A 418 3.35 -42.02 40.67
C PRO A 418 3.47 -43.53 40.36
N GLN A 419 2.85 -44.05 39.27
CA GLN A 419 3.06 -45.41 38.72
C GLN A 419 2.76 -45.44 37.19
N THR A 420 3.75 -45.63 36.29
CA THR A 420 4.36 -46.87 35.72
C THR A 420 3.61 -47.57 34.57
N ALA A 421 4.26 -47.55 33.40
CA ALA A 421 4.49 -48.62 32.38
C ALA A 421 3.32 -49.44 31.77
N ALA A 422 3.25 -49.49 30.42
CA ALA A 422 3.34 -50.72 29.60
C ALA A 422 3.06 -50.48 28.08
N GLU A 423 3.96 -50.98 27.22
CA GLU A 423 3.77 -51.36 25.79
C GLU A 423 3.19 -52.81 25.68
N PRO A 424 3.01 -53.48 24.52
CA PRO A 424 2.72 -53.12 23.09
C PRO A 424 1.61 -54.02 22.45
N ALA A 425 1.29 -53.84 21.14
CA ALA A 425 1.11 -54.90 20.09
C ALA A 425 0.11 -54.56 18.94
N ALA A 426 0.51 -54.90 17.70
CA ALA A 426 -0.32 -55.05 16.46
C ALA A 426 -0.75 -56.54 16.28
N PRO A 427 -1.31 -57.07 15.14
CA PRO A 427 -1.88 -56.52 13.88
C PRO A 427 -3.23 -57.21 13.44
N LYS A 428 -3.81 -56.91 12.25
CA LYS A 428 -4.41 -57.88 11.28
C LYS A 428 -5.08 -57.28 10.01
N GLU A 429 -5.13 -58.13 8.98
CA GLU A 429 -5.20 -57.92 7.52
C GLU A 429 -6.60 -57.90 6.84
N SER A 430 -6.58 -57.43 5.58
CA SER A 430 -7.45 -57.41 4.36
C SER A 430 -8.45 -58.58 4.08
N PRO A 431 -9.40 -58.50 3.09
CA PRO A 431 -9.08 -58.64 1.64
C PRO A 431 -9.99 -57.95 0.56
N ALA A 432 -9.34 -57.49 -0.52
CA ALA A 432 -9.60 -57.53 -1.98
C ALA A 432 -11.00 -57.50 -2.65
N ARG A 433 -11.14 -56.67 -3.71
CA ARG A 433 -11.29 -57.11 -5.14
C ARG A 433 -11.22 -55.97 -6.18
N MET A 434 -10.34 -56.14 -7.19
CA MET A 434 -10.25 -55.43 -8.49
C MET A 434 -11.08 -56.19 -9.58
N PRO A 435 -11.34 -55.61 -10.77
CA PRO A 435 -10.46 -55.87 -11.94
C PRO A 435 -10.24 -54.67 -12.90
N SER A 436 -8.98 -54.41 -13.30
CA SER A 436 -8.38 -54.49 -14.67
C SER A 436 -8.90 -53.52 -15.75
N SER A 437 -8.15 -52.97 -16.70
CA SER A 437 -6.71 -52.82 -17.02
C SER A 437 -6.68 -52.11 -18.37
N ALA A 438 -5.84 -51.09 -18.57
CA ALA A 438 -5.14 -50.84 -19.83
C ALA A 438 -4.12 -49.72 -19.60
N ALA A 439 -2.86 -50.06 -19.85
CA ALA A 439 -1.70 -49.22 -19.66
C ALA A 439 -1.55 -48.19 -20.78
N THR A 440 -1.08 -47.01 -20.41
CA THR A 440 -0.09 -46.28 -21.22
C THR A 440 0.90 -45.62 -20.27
N GLU A 441 2.17 -45.82 -20.59
CA GLU A 441 3.35 -45.36 -19.87
C GLU A 441 3.37 -43.83 -19.75
N GLU A 442 3.47 -43.30 -18.53
CA GLU A 442 4.24 -42.06 -18.31
C GLU A 442 5.45 -42.42 -17.45
N ARG A 443 6.49 -42.86 -18.14
CA ARG A 443 7.86 -42.82 -17.65
C ARG A 443 8.14 -41.42 -17.13
N GLY A 444 8.60 -41.35 -15.88
CA GLY A 444 9.11 -40.14 -15.29
C GLY A 444 10.15 -39.48 -16.19
N ASN A 445 10.13 -38.16 -16.25
CA ASN A 445 11.26 -37.40 -16.76
C ASN A 445 12.36 -37.44 -15.69
N ARG A 446 13.09 -38.56 -15.69
CA ARG A 446 14.26 -38.77 -14.86
C ARG A 446 15.33 -37.76 -15.25
N GLY A 447 15.82 -37.01 -14.26
CA GLY A 447 17.17 -36.47 -14.23
C GLY A 447 18.22 -37.57 -14.12
N GLU A 448 18.20 -38.56 -15.01
CA GLU A 448 19.32 -39.48 -15.23
C GLU A 448 20.26 -38.83 -16.25
N HIS A 449 21.14 -37.98 -15.74
CA HIS A 449 22.31 -37.31 -16.32
C HIS A 449 22.30 -35.86 -15.83
N GLY A 450 22.76 -35.64 -14.59
CA GLY A 450 22.82 -34.35 -13.89
C GLY A 450 22.61 -33.16 -14.83
N GLY A 451 21.36 -32.71 -14.94
CA GLY A 451 20.92 -31.69 -15.90
C GLY A 451 20.64 -30.38 -15.18
N LEU A 452 20.29 -29.33 -15.94
CA LEU A 452 19.76 -28.09 -15.37
C LEU A 452 18.29 -28.33 -15.01
N TYR A 453 17.90 -28.16 -13.75
CA TYR A 453 16.49 -28.28 -13.36
C TYR A 453 15.63 -27.17 -13.97
N GLY A 454 14.36 -27.47 -14.27
CA GLY A 454 13.34 -26.45 -14.51
C GLY A 454 13.17 -25.56 -13.27
N HIS A 455 12.56 -24.38 -13.43
CA HIS A 455 12.41 -23.45 -12.30
C HIS A 455 11.57 -24.05 -11.16
N GLY A 456 10.41 -24.63 -11.47
CA GLY A 456 9.55 -25.30 -10.49
C GLY A 456 10.24 -26.49 -9.82
N ASP A 457 10.94 -27.34 -10.60
CA ASP A 457 11.68 -28.49 -10.07
C ASP A 457 12.80 -28.06 -9.12
N PHE A 458 13.53 -26.99 -9.49
CA PHE A 458 14.57 -26.42 -8.63
C PHE A 458 13.97 -25.91 -7.32
N LEU A 459 12.84 -25.19 -7.36
CA LEU A 459 12.19 -24.67 -6.16
C LEU A 459 11.67 -25.79 -5.26
N ASN A 460 11.07 -26.83 -5.82
CA ASN A 460 10.60 -28.00 -5.08
C ASN A 460 11.76 -28.72 -4.38
N LEU A 461 12.85 -28.94 -5.12
CA LEU A 461 14.05 -29.55 -4.56
C LEU A 461 14.67 -28.65 -3.47
N PHE A 462 14.86 -27.36 -3.76
CA PHE A 462 15.36 -26.38 -2.79
C PHE A 462 14.52 -26.33 -1.51
N ASN A 463 13.19 -26.31 -1.62
CA ASN A 463 12.29 -26.29 -0.45
C ASN A 463 12.43 -27.54 0.41
N ARG A 464 12.70 -28.70 -0.19
CA ARG A 464 12.95 -29.95 0.53
C ARG A 464 14.33 -29.96 1.19
N GLU A 465 15.38 -29.62 0.44
CA GLU A 465 16.76 -29.76 0.90
C GLU A 465 17.17 -28.65 1.89
N ARG A 466 16.63 -27.44 1.76
CA ARG A 466 17.00 -26.31 2.65
C ARG A 466 16.64 -26.59 4.11
N GLU A 467 15.59 -27.36 4.38
CA GLU A 467 15.15 -27.65 5.75
C GLU A 467 16.19 -28.51 6.48
N GLN A 468 16.88 -29.38 5.74
CA GLN A 468 17.93 -30.26 6.25
C GLN A 468 19.29 -29.55 6.37
N CYS A 469 19.45 -28.38 5.72
CA CYS A 469 20.69 -27.62 5.74
C CYS A 469 20.67 -26.56 6.86
N ALA A 470 21.62 -26.65 7.80
CA ALA A 470 21.86 -25.60 8.80
C ALA A 470 22.50 -24.35 8.19
N ARG A 471 23.31 -24.53 7.14
CA ARG A 471 23.99 -23.47 6.38
C ARG A 471 23.95 -23.83 4.89
N PHE A 472 23.78 -22.83 4.03
CA PHE A 472 23.84 -23.00 2.58
C PHE A 472 24.07 -21.65 1.89
N THR A 473 24.37 -21.67 0.60
CA THR A 473 24.41 -20.49 -0.26
C THR A 473 23.51 -20.67 -1.48
N LEU A 474 22.72 -19.65 -1.79
CA LEU A 474 22.06 -19.50 -3.09
C LEU A 474 22.84 -18.52 -3.95
N ALA A 475 23.02 -18.84 -5.22
CA ALA A 475 23.66 -17.96 -6.19
C ALA A 475 22.79 -17.82 -7.43
N ILE A 476 22.47 -16.58 -7.81
CA ILE A 476 21.75 -16.26 -9.04
C ILE A 476 22.75 -15.65 -10.03
N VAL A 477 22.86 -16.23 -11.22
CA VAL A 477 23.73 -15.78 -12.30
C VAL A 477 22.88 -15.29 -13.45
N ARG A 478 23.01 -14.02 -13.80
CA ARG A 478 22.35 -13.40 -14.95
C ARG A 478 23.31 -13.32 -16.12
N LEU A 479 22.86 -13.76 -17.29
CA LEU A 479 23.59 -13.74 -18.55
C LEU A 479 23.04 -12.61 -19.45
N VAL A 480 23.94 -11.89 -20.12
CA VAL A 480 23.63 -10.84 -21.09
C VAL A 480 24.43 -11.14 -22.37
N GLN A 481 23.73 -11.39 -23.47
CA GLN A 481 24.34 -11.53 -24.79
C GLN A 481 24.60 -10.16 -25.38
N ARG A 482 25.80 -9.94 -25.92
CA ARG A 482 26.10 -8.77 -26.74
C ARG A 482 25.45 -8.94 -28.12
N ASN A 483 24.57 -8.01 -28.49
CA ASN A 483 24.19 -7.82 -29.88
C ASN A 483 25.35 -7.13 -30.59
N GLU A 484 26.29 -7.89 -31.14
CA GLU A 484 27.23 -7.31 -32.10
C GLU A 484 26.52 -7.09 -33.44
N ALA A 485 26.54 -5.84 -33.90
CA ALA A 485 25.97 -5.44 -35.18
C ALA A 485 26.71 -6.17 -36.32
N GLY A 486 26.00 -7.08 -37.00
CA GLY A 486 26.48 -7.73 -38.21
C GLY A 486 27.07 -9.12 -38.01
N GLY A 487 26.25 -10.08 -37.59
CA GLY A 487 26.62 -11.50 -37.60
C GLY A 487 25.38 -12.38 -37.49
N ASN A 488 25.06 -13.09 -38.56
CA ASN A 488 23.91 -13.97 -38.65
C ASN A 488 24.13 -15.21 -37.76
N ALA A 489 23.76 -15.14 -36.48
CA ALA A 489 23.45 -16.28 -35.63
C ALA A 489 22.72 -15.77 -34.37
N ALA A 490 21.39 -15.82 -34.38
CA ALA A 490 20.61 -15.88 -33.15
C ALA A 490 21.02 -17.17 -32.41
N ARG A 491 22.08 -17.11 -31.60
CA ARG A 491 22.47 -18.23 -30.73
C ARG A 491 21.52 -18.22 -29.54
N GLU A 492 20.64 -19.22 -29.51
CA GLU A 492 19.60 -19.41 -28.50
C GLU A 492 20.11 -19.16 -27.07
N PRO A 493 19.31 -18.51 -26.19
CA PRO A 493 19.63 -18.30 -24.77
C PRO A 493 20.04 -19.60 -24.05
N GLU A 494 19.52 -20.73 -24.53
CA GLU A 494 19.84 -22.08 -24.05
C GLU A 494 21.31 -22.45 -24.21
N HIS A 495 21.95 -22.00 -25.29
CA HIS A 495 23.38 -22.24 -25.50
C HIS A 495 24.22 -21.53 -24.44
N GLY A 496 23.86 -20.29 -24.09
CA GLY A 496 24.54 -19.53 -23.05
C GLY A 496 24.38 -20.15 -21.67
N MET A 497 23.17 -20.60 -21.33
CA MET A 497 22.89 -21.30 -20.07
C MET A 497 23.62 -22.64 -19.97
N ARG A 498 23.63 -23.43 -21.04
CA ARG A 498 24.36 -24.71 -21.09
C ARG A 498 25.85 -24.48 -20.89
N LYS A 499 26.43 -23.46 -21.54
CA LYS A 499 27.84 -23.10 -21.36
C LYS A 499 28.15 -22.66 -19.93
N ALA A 500 27.27 -21.85 -19.32
CA ALA A 500 27.39 -21.45 -17.93
C ALA A 500 27.34 -22.64 -16.97
N LEU A 501 26.44 -23.61 -17.21
CA LEU A 501 26.37 -24.83 -16.42
C LEU A 501 27.63 -25.70 -16.54
N GLU A 502 28.15 -25.89 -17.77
CA GLU A 502 29.39 -26.64 -18.02
C GLU A 502 30.58 -26.01 -17.29
N LEU A 503 30.74 -24.69 -17.40
CA LEU A 503 31.81 -23.95 -16.73
C LEU A 503 31.65 -24.00 -15.21
N TRP A 504 30.43 -23.81 -14.70
CA TRP A 504 30.14 -23.88 -13.27
C TRP A 504 30.54 -25.24 -12.68
N ARG A 505 30.24 -26.35 -13.36
CA ARG A 505 30.67 -27.70 -12.93
C ARG A 505 32.18 -27.86 -12.93
N ALA A 506 32.84 -27.40 -13.99
CA ALA A 506 34.30 -27.48 -14.09
C ALA A 506 34.98 -26.68 -12.97
N LEU A 507 34.43 -25.52 -12.62
CA LEU A 507 34.95 -24.66 -11.55
C LEU A 507 34.67 -25.20 -10.14
N LEU A 508 33.62 -26.00 -9.95
CA LEU A 508 33.30 -26.63 -8.66
C LEU A 508 34.04 -27.94 -8.41
N ALA A 509 34.48 -28.65 -9.44
CA ALA A 509 35.18 -29.93 -9.28
C ALA A 509 36.40 -29.87 -8.32
N PRO A 510 37.27 -28.84 -8.37
CA PRO A 510 38.39 -28.70 -7.43
C PRO A 510 37.93 -28.39 -6.00
N VAL A 511 36.86 -27.58 -5.86
CA VAL A 511 36.28 -27.21 -4.55
C VAL A 511 35.65 -28.42 -3.86
N ARG A 512 35.07 -29.33 -4.65
CA ARG A 512 34.55 -30.63 -4.18
C ARG A 512 35.68 -31.56 -3.72
N ALA A 513 36.78 -31.62 -4.47
CA ALA A 513 37.92 -32.50 -4.16
C ALA A 513 38.70 -32.11 -2.89
N GLN A 514 38.60 -30.85 -2.47
CA GLN A 514 39.24 -30.34 -1.24
C GLN A 514 38.41 -30.58 0.03
N SER A 515 37.23 -31.19 -0.09
CA SER A 515 36.30 -31.42 1.03
C SER A 515 36.22 -32.91 1.34
N ALA A 516 35.95 -33.27 2.59
CA ALA A 516 35.73 -34.66 2.97
C ALA A 516 34.65 -35.28 2.06
N PRO A 517 34.78 -36.57 1.66
CA PRO A 517 33.73 -37.21 0.88
C PRO A 517 32.39 -37.06 1.61
N PRO A 518 31.31 -36.74 0.89
CA PRO A 518 30.02 -36.50 1.52
C PRO A 518 29.64 -37.73 2.36
N GLU A 519 29.34 -37.51 3.65
CA GLU A 519 28.75 -38.56 4.48
C GLU A 519 27.45 -39.04 3.82
N ALA A 520 27.08 -40.31 4.03
CA ALA A 520 25.91 -40.91 3.39
C ALA A 520 24.63 -40.11 3.73
N GLY A 521 24.17 -39.28 2.79
CA GLY A 521 23.02 -38.37 2.96
C GLY A 521 23.30 -36.89 2.69
N GLU A 522 24.54 -36.46 2.44
CA GLU A 522 24.82 -35.06 2.08
C GLU A 522 24.31 -34.70 0.67
N VAL A 523 23.52 -33.63 0.61
CA VAL A 523 22.95 -33.09 -0.62
C VAL A 523 24.05 -32.51 -1.50
N GLU A 524 24.12 -32.90 -2.77
CA GLU A 524 25.07 -32.33 -3.70
C GLU A 524 24.61 -30.94 -4.18
N ALA A 525 25.54 -30.01 -4.48
CA ALA A 525 25.19 -28.74 -5.08
C ALA A 525 24.50 -28.93 -6.45
N PHE A 526 23.37 -28.27 -6.65
CA PHE A 526 22.58 -28.36 -7.88
C PHE A 526 22.17 -26.99 -8.41
N GLY A 527 21.77 -26.93 -9.68
CA GLY A 527 21.39 -25.68 -10.34
C GLY A 527 20.17 -25.84 -11.24
N GLY A 528 19.38 -24.80 -11.35
CA GLY A 528 18.18 -24.74 -12.17
C GLY A 528 18.02 -23.42 -12.89
N ARG A 529 16.99 -23.34 -13.73
CA ARG A 529 16.59 -22.08 -14.36
C ARG A 529 15.95 -21.16 -13.33
N TYR A 530 16.36 -19.90 -13.34
CA TYR A 530 15.70 -18.84 -12.57
C TYR A 530 14.82 -17.97 -13.46
N GLY A 531 15.25 -17.75 -14.70
CA GLY A 531 14.50 -17.03 -15.73
C GLY A 531 15.08 -17.28 -17.12
N SER A 532 14.61 -16.54 -18.13
CA SER A 532 14.99 -16.73 -19.56
C SER A 532 16.47 -16.48 -19.86
N ASN A 533 17.19 -15.77 -18.99
CA ASN A 533 18.62 -15.52 -19.08
C ASN A 533 19.35 -15.68 -17.74
N SER A 534 18.74 -16.34 -16.76
CA SER A 534 19.27 -16.41 -15.40
C SER A 534 19.23 -17.84 -14.86
N LEU A 535 20.30 -18.22 -14.18
CA LEU A 535 20.46 -19.50 -13.51
C LEU A 535 20.47 -19.30 -11.99
N ILE A 536 19.95 -20.26 -11.25
CA ILE A 536 20.03 -20.31 -9.79
C ILE A 536 20.74 -21.59 -9.36
N PHE A 537 21.60 -21.48 -8.36
CA PHE A 537 22.40 -22.58 -7.84
C PHE A 537 22.29 -22.65 -6.33
N PHE A 538 22.17 -23.86 -5.79
CA PHE A 538 22.12 -24.14 -4.37
C PHE A 538 23.38 -24.89 -3.94
N HIS A 539 24.04 -24.37 -2.90
CA HIS A 539 25.27 -24.92 -2.33
C HIS A 539 25.08 -25.22 -0.84
N PRO A 540 24.78 -26.46 -0.47
CA PRO A 540 24.64 -26.84 0.94
C PRO A 540 26.00 -26.75 1.66
N GLY A 541 25.96 -26.34 2.94
CA GLY A 541 27.13 -26.32 3.83
C GLY A 541 28.20 -25.27 3.52
N ARG A 542 28.02 -24.43 2.49
CA ARG A 542 29.02 -23.42 2.07
C ARG A 542 28.62 -22.01 2.41
N ALA A 543 29.60 -21.21 2.80
CA ALA A 543 29.47 -19.76 2.94
C ALA A 543 29.56 -19.08 1.57
N ALA A 544 28.94 -17.90 1.43
CA ALA A 544 28.90 -17.18 0.18
C ALA A 544 30.27 -16.58 -0.17
N GLU A 545 31.06 -16.24 0.83
CA GLU A 545 32.41 -15.69 0.71
C GLU A 545 33.38 -16.69 0.08
N ASP A 546 33.26 -17.97 0.42
CA ASP A 546 34.09 -19.05 -0.14
C ASP A 546 33.78 -19.29 -1.62
N LEU A 547 32.52 -19.06 -2.02
CA LEU A 547 32.04 -19.27 -3.39
C LEU A 547 32.23 -18.03 -4.27
N LEU A 548 32.43 -16.84 -3.70
CA LEU A 548 32.58 -15.60 -4.46
C LEU A 548 33.70 -15.68 -5.52
N PRO A 549 34.92 -16.19 -5.23
CA PRO A 549 35.97 -16.34 -6.25
C PRO A 549 35.56 -17.30 -7.38
N VAL A 550 34.82 -18.36 -7.07
CA VAL A 550 34.33 -19.33 -8.06
C VAL A 550 33.35 -18.67 -9.02
N TYR A 551 32.41 -17.87 -8.51
CA TYR A 551 31.44 -17.14 -9.33
C TYR A 551 32.06 -15.97 -10.09
N ALA A 552 33.07 -15.30 -9.54
CA ALA A 552 33.87 -14.31 -10.26
C ALA A 552 34.60 -14.96 -11.46
N GLN A 553 35.20 -16.14 -11.27
CA GLN A 553 35.82 -16.92 -12.35
C GLN A 553 34.80 -17.40 -13.38
N LEU A 554 33.59 -17.78 -12.96
CA LEU A 554 32.49 -18.13 -13.86
C LEU A 554 32.12 -16.95 -14.76
N CYS A 555 31.91 -15.76 -14.18
CA CYS A 555 31.60 -14.54 -14.93
C CYS A 555 32.74 -14.18 -15.92
N ALA A 556 34.00 -14.22 -15.47
CA ALA A 556 35.15 -13.96 -16.33
C ALA A 556 35.32 -15.01 -17.45
N GLY A 557 35.04 -16.28 -17.14
CA GLY A 557 35.11 -17.39 -18.09
C GLY A 557 34.06 -17.30 -19.17
N LEU A 558 32.83 -16.92 -18.81
CA LEU A 558 31.72 -16.72 -19.74
C LEU A 558 31.98 -15.62 -20.76
N LYS A 559 32.73 -14.58 -20.38
CA LYS A 559 33.15 -13.51 -21.30
C LYS A 559 33.97 -14.03 -22.49
N LYS A 560 34.76 -15.09 -22.32
CA LYS A 560 35.53 -15.74 -23.41
C LYS A 560 34.62 -16.34 -24.49
N TYR A 561 33.35 -16.57 -24.16
CA TYR A 561 32.33 -17.10 -25.06
C TYR A 561 31.36 -16.01 -25.55
N GLY A 562 31.67 -14.73 -25.34
CA GLY A 562 30.81 -13.60 -25.74
C GLY A 562 29.59 -13.39 -24.84
N LEU A 563 29.59 -13.98 -23.64
CA LEU A 563 28.51 -13.84 -22.66
C LEU A 563 28.98 -12.94 -21.52
N GLU A 564 28.38 -11.76 -21.38
CA GLU A 564 28.54 -10.97 -20.16
C GLU A 564 27.69 -11.61 -19.06
N ALA A 565 28.21 -11.69 -17.84
CA ALA A 565 27.51 -12.34 -16.74
C ALA A 565 27.74 -11.62 -15.42
N ALA A 566 26.69 -11.60 -14.58
CA ALA A 566 26.77 -11.11 -13.21
C ALA A 566 26.21 -12.15 -12.24
N ALA A 567 26.82 -12.30 -11.07
CA ALA A 567 26.43 -13.28 -10.06
C ALA A 567 26.16 -12.62 -8.69
N GLY A 568 24.98 -12.89 -8.13
CA GLY A 568 24.60 -12.50 -6.77
C GLY A 568 24.49 -13.72 -5.87
N LEU A 569 25.21 -13.72 -4.75
CA LEU A 569 25.27 -14.83 -3.80
C LEU A 569 24.66 -14.41 -2.45
N ALA A 570 23.89 -15.29 -1.82
CA ALA A 570 23.38 -15.11 -0.46
C ALA A 570 23.59 -16.38 0.37
N GLY A 571 24.28 -16.22 1.50
CA GLY A 571 24.51 -17.28 2.47
C GLY A 571 23.47 -17.28 3.58
N TYR A 572 23.05 -18.45 4.03
CA TYR A 572 22.27 -18.67 5.24
C TYR A 572 23.16 -19.27 6.34
N PRO A 573 23.05 -18.82 7.61
CA PRO A 573 22.21 -17.71 8.07
C PRO A 573 22.77 -16.33 7.71
N PHE A 574 21.88 -15.36 7.49
CA PHE A 574 22.23 -13.94 7.31
C PHE A 574 21.15 -13.08 7.97
N LEU A 575 21.56 -12.30 8.99
CA LEU A 575 20.64 -11.53 9.85
C LEU A 575 19.46 -12.39 10.34
N GLN A 576 18.25 -11.83 10.31
CA GLN A 576 17.00 -12.47 10.73
C GLN A 576 16.23 -13.08 9.54
N PHE A 577 16.85 -13.14 8.35
CA PHE A 577 16.19 -13.67 7.16
C PHE A 577 15.97 -15.17 7.29
N ARG A 578 14.77 -15.62 6.92
CA ARG A 578 14.37 -17.03 6.85
C ARG A 578 15.04 -17.70 5.66
N LYS A 579 15.15 -19.03 5.72
CA LYS A 579 15.72 -19.84 4.62
C LYS A 579 15.05 -19.55 3.27
N ALA A 580 13.74 -19.30 3.25
CA ALA A 580 12.98 -18.96 2.05
C ALA A 580 13.38 -17.59 1.44
N GLU A 581 13.83 -16.64 2.26
CA GLU A 581 14.13 -15.25 1.86
C GLU A 581 15.56 -15.12 1.29
N MET A 582 16.32 -16.22 1.23
CA MET A 582 17.66 -16.24 0.64
C MET A 582 17.65 -15.99 -0.87
N GLN A 583 16.53 -16.26 -1.54
CA GLN A 583 16.35 -15.91 -2.95
C GLN A 583 16.33 -14.40 -3.16
N ASP A 584 15.57 -13.69 -2.33
CA ASP A 584 15.52 -12.22 -2.34
C ASP A 584 16.90 -11.65 -2.00
N CYS A 585 17.60 -12.23 -1.03
CA CYS A 585 18.96 -11.82 -0.69
C CYS A 585 19.93 -12.01 -1.87
N ALA A 586 19.82 -13.11 -2.62
CA ALA A 586 20.66 -13.36 -3.79
C ALA A 586 20.36 -12.37 -4.93
N LEU A 587 19.09 -11.95 -5.09
CA LEU A 587 18.73 -10.87 -6.01
C LEU A 587 19.32 -9.52 -5.60
N LYS A 588 19.27 -9.16 -4.31
CA LYS A 588 19.91 -7.93 -3.81
C LYS A 588 21.41 -7.95 -4.05
N ALA A 589 22.05 -9.11 -3.84
CA ALA A 589 23.46 -9.30 -4.15
C ALA A 589 23.74 -9.16 -5.66
N LEU A 590 22.83 -9.60 -6.52
CA LEU A 590 22.95 -9.48 -7.97
C LEU A 590 22.84 -8.02 -8.43
N GLU A 591 21.92 -7.25 -7.85
CA GLU A 591 21.81 -5.80 -8.09
C GLU A 591 23.13 -5.09 -7.75
N TYR A 592 23.70 -5.44 -6.60
CA TYR A 592 25.03 -4.95 -6.21
C TYR A 592 26.12 -5.39 -7.18
N ALA A 593 26.15 -6.67 -7.58
CA ALA A 593 27.14 -7.21 -8.50
C ALA A 593 27.15 -6.52 -9.86
N LEU A 594 25.97 -6.09 -10.35
CA LEU A 594 25.84 -5.37 -11.63
C LEU A 594 26.51 -3.99 -11.61
N LEU A 595 26.75 -3.40 -10.44
CA LEU A 595 27.43 -2.12 -10.27
C LEU A 595 28.95 -2.26 -10.11
N LEU A 596 29.46 -3.49 -9.95
CA LEU A 596 30.87 -3.76 -9.75
C LEU A 596 31.66 -3.73 -11.07
N PRO A 597 32.97 -3.43 -11.03
CA PRO A 597 33.85 -3.67 -12.16
C PRO A 597 33.93 -5.18 -12.48
N GLU A 598 34.29 -5.52 -13.71
CA GLU A 598 34.47 -6.91 -14.11
C GLU A 598 35.60 -7.58 -13.31
N PRO A 599 35.42 -8.83 -12.84
CA PRO A 599 34.24 -9.68 -12.97
C PRO A 599 33.11 -9.32 -11.99
N LYS A 600 31.87 -9.24 -12.50
CA LYS A 600 30.67 -8.86 -11.74
C LYS A 600 30.15 -9.99 -10.85
N ALA A 601 30.73 -10.17 -9.67
CA ALA A 601 30.21 -11.10 -8.66
C ALA A 601 30.14 -10.42 -7.29
N GLY A 602 29.03 -10.59 -6.58
CA GLY A 602 28.78 -9.94 -5.29
C GLY A 602 28.03 -10.84 -4.31
N VAL A 603 28.23 -10.59 -3.02
CA VAL A 603 27.56 -11.29 -1.92
C VAL A 603 26.53 -10.35 -1.26
N CYS A 604 25.44 -10.91 -0.76
CA CYS A 604 24.47 -10.19 0.05
C CYS A 604 25.10 -9.80 1.39
N ASN A 605 25.52 -8.54 1.49
CA ASN A 605 26.13 -7.96 2.67
C ASN A 605 25.52 -6.56 2.91
N SER A 606 26.14 -5.77 3.79
CA SER A 606 25.68 -4.41 4.09
C SER A 606 25.62 -3.51 2.86
N LEU A 607 26.53 -3.68 1.89
CA LEU A 607 26.54 -2.90 0.64
C LEU A 607 25.39 -3.30 -0.27
N ALA A 608 25.11 -4.60 -0.41
CA ALA A 608 23.97 -5.07 -1.20
C ALA A 608 22.62 -4.60 -0.64
N LEU A 609 22.47 -4.62 0.69
CA LEU A 609 21.30 -4.07 1.36
C LEU A 609 21.18 -2.55 1.18
N ASN A 610 22.30 -1.82 1.22
CA ASN A 610 22.35 -0.38 0.96
C ASN A 610 21.92 -0.03 -0.48
N ILE A 611 22.40 -0.76 -1.48
CA ILE A 611 22.00 -0.56 -2.88
C ILE A 611 20.51 -0.88 -3.09
N SER A 612 20.00 -1.95 -2.47
CA SER A 612 18.57 -2.26 -2.54
C SER A 612 17.72 -1.14 -1.92
N ALA A 613 18.18 -0.58 -0.80
CA ALA A 613 17.54 0.55 -0.15
C ALA A 613 17.57 1.83 -1.02
N ASP A 614 18.69 2.13 -1.69
CA ASP A 614 18.83 3.25 -2.63
C ASP A 614 17.83 3.11 -3.80
N ARG A 615 17.64 1.88 -4.30
CA ARG A 615 16.65 1.58 -5.34
C ARG A 615 15.22 1.86 -4.85
N ARG A 616 14.86 1.37 -3.66
CA ARG A 616 13.53 1.63 -3.06
C ARG A 616 13.28 3.12 -2.86
N TYR A 617 14.28 3.84 -2.37
CA TYR A 617 14.21 5.28 -2.19
C TYR A 617 13.97 6.00 -3.52
N SER A 618 14.68 5.61 -4.58
CA SER A 618 14.52 6.17 -5.93
C SER A 618 13.14 5.91 -6.54
N LEU A 619 12.50 4.80 -6.18
CA LEU A 619 11.12 4.47 -6.56
C LEU A 619 10.06 5.16 -5.69
N GLY A 620 10.47 5.94 -4.69
CA GLY A 620 9.58 6.64 -3.76
C GLY A 620 9.13 5.83 -2.55
N ASP A 621 9.58 4.58 -2.39
CA ASP A 621 9.33 3.76 -1.19
C ASP A 621 10.33 4.12 -0.07
N VAL A 622 10.14 5.30 0.52
CA VAL A 622 11.04 5.84 1.55
C VAL A 622 11.02 4.98 2.82
N PHE A 623 9.87 4.40 3.19
CA PHE A 623 9.76 3.55 4.38
C PHE A 623 10.45 2.20 4.18
N GLY A 624 10.25 1.55 3.02
CA GLY A 624 10.97 0.33 2.69
C GLY A 624 12.48 0.55 2.62
N ALA A 625 12.93 1.70 2.11
CA ALA A 625 14.33 2.08 2.13
C ALA A 625 14.89 2.23 3.56
N VAL A 626 14.15 2.89 4.46
CA VAL A 626 14.56 3.02 5.88
C VAL A 626 14.78 1.65 6.53
N GLU A 627 13.87 0.71 6.33
CA GLU A 627 14.02 -0.64 6.90
C GLU A 627 15.21 -1.38 6.31
N GLU A 628 15.47 -1.26 5.01
CA GLU A 628 16.65 -1.88 4.41
C GLU A 628 17.97 -1.21 4.81
N TYR A 629 18.04 0.11 5.00
CA TYR A 629 19.23 0.76 5.57
C TYR A 629 19.49 0.31 7.00
N LYS A 630 18.45 0.10 7.82
CA LYS A 630 18.62 -0.48 9.15
C LYS A 630 19.18 -1.90 9.08
N LEU A 631 18.71 -2.73 8.14
CA LEU A 631 19.28 -4.05 7.92
C LEU A 631 20.74 -3.97 7.46
N ALA A 632 21.09 -3.02 6.58
CA ALA A 632 22.46 -2.77 6.18
C ALA A 632 23.36 -2.42 7.37
N LEU A 633 22.87 -1.60 8.29
CA LEU A 633 23.57 -1.20 9.52
C LEU A 633 23.63 -2.31 10.58
N LEU A 634 22.63 -3.21 10.61
CA LEU A 634 22.69 -4.42 11.42
C LEU A 634 23.74 -5.41 10.89
N ALA A 635 23.95 -5.46 9.57
CA ALA A 635 25.00 -6.27 8.97
C ALA A 635 26.39 -5.66 9.15
N ASP A 636 26.50 -4.33 9.12
CA ASP A 636 27.75 -3.59 9.29
C ASP A 636 27.47 -2.18 9.83
N GLU A 637 27.71 -1.99 11.12
CA GLU A 637 27.50 -0.70 11.80
C GLU A 637 28.47 0.38 11.28
N ALA A 638 29.60 0.00 10.69
CA ALA A 638 30.58 0.91 10.12
C ALA A 638 30.22 1.39 8.70
N ASN A 639 29.08 0.95 8.15
CA ASN A 639 28.64 1.38 6.82
C ASN A 639 28.22 2.86 6.81
N VAL A 640 29.18 3.73 6.50
CA VAL A 640 29.03 5.18 6.35
C VAL A 640 27.88 5.54 5.41
N MET A 641 27.74 4.81 4.29
CA MET A 641 26.73 5.13 3.27
C MET A 641 25.32 4.89 3.80
N ALA A 642 25.10 3.76 4.49
CA ALA A 642 23.81 3.45 5.06
C ALA A 642 23.41 4.46 6.16
N TRP A 643 24.33 4.90 7.02
CA TRP A 643 24.04 5.99 7.98
C TRP A 643 23.69 7.31 7.28
N ASN A 644 24.45 7.69 6.25
CA ASN A 644 24.17 8.90 5.49
C ASN A 644 22.82 8.82 4.78
N SER A 645 22.54 7.73 4.06
CA SER A 645 21.28 7.56 3.33
C SER A 645 20.07 7.46 4.27
N LEU A 646 20.21 6.82 5.44
CA LEU A 646 19.18 6.83 6.48
C LEU A 646 18.91 8.27 6.99
N GLY A 647 19.94 9.08 7.13
CA GLY A 647 19.81 10.52 7.43
C GLY A 647 19.04 11.28 6.35
N VAL A 648 19.30 10.99 5.07
CA VAL A 648 18.57 11.57 3.93
C VAL A 648 17.10 11.17 3.97
N CYS A 649 16.78 9.90 4.22
CA CYS A 649 15.40 9.44 4.33
C CYS A 649 14.66 10.13 5.48
N MET A 650 15.28 10.23 6.67
CA MET A 650 14.65 10.94 7.79
C MET A 650 14.43 12.43 7.49
N ALA A 651 15.35 13.08 6.76
CA ALA A 651 15.16 14.46 6.34
C ALA A 651 14.01 14.62 5.34
N ALA A 652 13.86 13.68 4.40
CA ALA A 652 12.76 13.65 3.43
C ALA A 652 11.40 13.43 4.11
N LEU A 653 11.36 12.62 5.18
CA LEU A 653 10.18 12.41 6.03
C LEU A 653 9.87 13.58 6.98
N GLY A 654 10.64 14.67 6.93
CA GLY A 654 10.47 15.82 7.84
C GLY A 654 11.03 15.61 9.26
N ARG A 655 11.61 14.44 9.55
CA ARG A 655 12.18 14.06 10.86
C ARG A 655 13.61 14.60 11.01
N GLN A 656 13.74 15.92 11.03
CA GLN A 656 15.03 16.61 10.95
C GLN A 656 15.99 16.29 12.13
N HIS A 657 15.46 16.11 13.34
CA HIS A 657 16.29 15.75 14.50
C HIS A 657 16.94 14.36 14.36
N GLU A 658 16.21 13.39 13.82
CA GLU A 658 16.73 12.05 13.58
C GLU A 658 17.70 12.03 12.41
N ALA A 659 17.39 12.77 11.35
CA ALA A 659 18.32 12.97 10.23
C ALA A 659 19.69 13.47 10.72
N ARG A 660 19.69 14.49 11.59
CA ARG A 660 20.92 15.01 12.21
C ARG A 660 21.67 13.92 12.98
N ARG A 661 20.98 13.10 13.77
CA ARG A 661 21.61 12.01 14.53
C ARG A 661 22.30 11.03 13.59
N HIS A 662 21.62 10.57 12.54
CA HIS A 662 22.19 9.60 11.59
C HIS A 662 23.40 10.16 10.81
N PHE A 663 23.35 11.43 10.39
CA PHE A 663 24.52 12.04 9.76
C PHE A 663 25.70 12.22 10.72
N LEU A 664 25.46 12.47 12.01
CA LEU A 664 26.53 12.51 13.01
C LEU A 664 27.14 11.13 13.22
N GLU A 665 26.33 10.07 13.26
CA GLU A 665 26.86 8.70 13.28
C GLU A 665 27.68 8.41 12.02
N ALA A 666 27.21 8.81 10.82
CA ALA A 666 27.97 8.66 9.58
C ALA A 666 29.37 9.32 9.63
N LEU A 667 29.49 10.50 10.26
CA LEU A 667 30.80 11.16 10.46
C LEU A 667 31.70 10.44 11.47
N LYS A 668 31.13 9.75 12.47
CA LYS A 668 31.92 9.00 13.45
C LYS A 668 32.55 7.75 12.84
N GLN A 669 31.95 7.17 11.81
CA GLN A 669 32.46 6.00 11.10
C GLN A 669 33.67 6.29 10.18
N SER A 670 34.36 7.41 10.39
CA SER A 670 35.59 7.80 9.67
C SER A 670 35.44 7.76 8.14
N PRO A 671 34.49 8.52 7.56
CA PRO A 671 34.32 8.60 6.12
C PRO A 671 35.58 9.14 5.42
N ASP A 672 35.80 8.74 4.17
CA ASP A 672 36.76 9.43 3.30
C ASP A 672 36.37 10.90 3.06
N GLU A 673 37.30 11.70 2.54
CA GLU A 673 37.11 13.14 2.38
C GLU A 673 35.87 13.49 1.54
N THR A 674 35.64 12.75 0.44
CA THR A 674 34.50 12.97 -0.45
C THR A 674 33.17 12.75 0.29
N ARG A 675 33.03 11.63 1.01
CA ARG A 675 31.84 11.30 1.80
C ARG A 675 31.70 12.25 2.98
N ALA A 676 32.78 12.61 3.66
CA ALA A 676 32.79 13.56 4.76
C ALA A 676 32.26 14.93 4.32
N ALA A 677 32.67 15.42 3.15
CA ALA A 677 32.18 16.67 2.58
C ALA A 677 30.66 16.62 2.32
N GLN A 678 30.16 15.53 1.72
CA GLN A 678 28.73 15.35 1.45
C GLN A 678 27.90 15.27 2.73
N ILE A 679 28.37 14.53 3.74
CA ILE A 679 27.69 14.43 5.04
C ILE A 679 27.68 15.80 5.74
N CYS A 680 28.77 16.56 5.68
CA CYS A 680 28.82 17.92 6.22
C CYS A 680 27.84 18.86 5.51
N TYR A 681 27.69 18.75 4.19
CA TYR A 681 26.67 19.50 3.45
C TYR A 681 25.24 19.11 3.89
N ASN A 682 24.97 17.83 4.06
CA ASN A 682 23.66 17.33 4.51
C ASN A 682 23.35 17.80 5.94
N LEU A 683 24.30 17.71 6.87
CA LEU A 683 24.17 18.26 8.23
C LEU A 683 23.91 19.77 8.23
N GLY A 684 24.61 20.51 7.37
CA GLY A 684 24.36 21.94 7.20
C GLY A 684 22.92 22.23 6.81
N THR A 685 22.37 21.43 5.90
CA THR A 685 20.99 21.55 5.39
C THR A 685 19.96 21.20 6.45
N VAL A 686 20.16 20.10 7.18
CA VAL A 686 19.28 19.72 8.29
C VAL A 686 19.30 20.78 9.41
N CYS A 687 20.47 21.26 9.81
CA CYS A 687 20.57 22.35 10.79
C CYS A 687 19.89 23.64 10.30
N GLN A 688 19.97 23.94 9.00
CA GLN A 688 19.27 25.09 8.43
C GLN A 688 17.74 24.92 8.51
N ASN A 689 17.23 23.73 8.19
CA ASN A 689 15.80 23.41 8.30
C ASN A 689 15.28 23.46 9.74
N LEU A 690 16.13 23.12 10.71
CA LEU A 690 15.85 23.28 12.15
C LEU A 690 15.94 24.73 12.64
N GLY A 691 16.32 25.69 11.78
CA GLY A 691 16.53 27.09 12.16
C GLY A 691 17.86 27.37 12.88
N GLU A 692 18.73 26.37 13.04
CA GLU A 692 20.02 26.45 13.72
C GLU A 692 21.11 27.07 12.83
N ARG A 693 20.96 28.35 12.47
CA ARG A 693 21.82 29.03 11.49
C ARG A 693 23.33 28.95 11.80
N ARG A 694 23.73 29.02 13.08
CA ARG A 694 25.15 28.93 13.48
C ARG A 694 25.72 27.53 13.23
N ALA A 695 24.96 26.48 13.56
CA ALA A 695 25.36 25.11 13.32
C ALA A 695 25.42 24.80 11.81
N ALA A 696 24.43 25.28 11.05
CA ALA A 696 24.41 25.16 9.59
C ALA A 696 25.66 25.77 8.96
N ALA A 697 26.01 27.02 9.33
CA ALA A 697 27.20 27.69 8.82
C ALA A 697 28.50 26.95 9.18
N ARG A 698 28.58 26.34 10.38
CA ARG A 698 29.73 25.52 10.79
C ARG A 698 29.92 24.32 9.87
N TYR A 699 28.87 23.54 9.62
CA TYR A 699 28.97 22.33 8.80
C TYR A 699 29.18 22.65 7.31
N TYR A 700 28.56 23.70 6.77
CA TYR A 700 28.89 24.14 5.41
C TYR A 700 30.33 24.63 5.28
N ARG A 701 30.89 25.32 6.28
CA ARG A 701 32.32 25.70 6.30
C ARG A 701 33.23 24.48 6.35
N GLN A 702 32.85 23.45 7.11
CA GLN A 702 33.58 22.19 7.15
C GLN A 702 33.53 21.49 5.78
N CYS A 703 32.36 21.46 5.14
CA CYS A 703 32.20 20.95 3.77
C CYS A 703 33.15 21.64 2.78
N VAL A 704 33.17 22.98 2.72
CA VAL A 704 34.07 23.71 1.80
C VAL A 704 35.54 23.68 2.21
N LYS A 705 35.86 23.31 3.46
CA LYS A 705 37.25 23.06 3.88
C LYS A 705 37.75 21.73 3.31
N ILE A 706 36.88 20.72 3.27
CA ILE A 706 37.21 19.38 2.74
C ILE A 706 37.13 19.38 1.20
N ALA A 707 36.06 19.97 0.64
CA ALA A 707 35.84 20.09 -0.79
C ALA A 707 35.71 21.59 -1.18
N PRO A 708 36.84 22.29 -1.45
CA PRO A 708 36.85 23.72 -1.75
C PRO A 708 36.01 24.15 -2.96
N ASP A 709 35.72 23.22 -3.86
CA ASP A 709 34.95 23.36 -5.09
C ASP A 709 33.48 22.92 -4.95
N HIS A 710 33.00 22.66 -3.73
CA HIS A 710 31.61 22.26 -3.49
C HIS A 710 30.62 23.43 -3.70
N LEU A 711 30.14 23.58 -4.94
CA LEU A 711 29.28 24.67 -5.42
C LEU A 711 28.13 25.02 -4.47
N PHE A 712 27.29 24.04 -4.11
CA PHE A 712 26.09 24.29 -3.31
C PHE A 712 26.40 24.75 -1.88
N ALA A 713 27.54 24.36 -1.32
CA ALA A 713 27.91 24.74 0.05
C ALA A 713 28.29 26.23 0.12
N HIS A 714 29.02 26.73 -0.90
CA HIS A 714 29.27 28.17 -1.06
C HIS A 714 27.96 28.95 -1.22
N ILE A 715 27.02 28.47 -2.03
CA ILE A 715 25.69 29.10 -2.17
C ILE A 715 24.96 29.15 -0.82
N ARG A 716 24.92 28.05 -0.06
CA ARG A 716 24.25 28.01 1.24
C ARG A 716 24.91 28.94 2.27
N LEU A 717 26.24 29.03 2.28
CA LEU A 717 26.97 29.99 3.12
C LEU A 717 26.65 31.44 2.74
N GLY A 718 26.58 31.75 1.44
CA GLY A 718 26.16 33.06 0.95
C GLY A 718 24.74 33.42 1.42
N GLN A 719 23.80 32.48 1.32
CA GLN A 719 22.41 32.67 1.76
C GLN A 719 22.32 32.92 3.27
N LEU A 720 23.06 32.17 4.09
CA LEU A 720 23.13 32.38 5.54
C LEU A 720 23.73 33.75 5.89
N CYS A 721 24.72 34.21 5.12
CA CYS A 721 25.28 35.56 5.30
C CYS A 721 24.30 36.66 4.92
N GLU A 722 23.54 36.50 3.82
CA GLU A 722 22.46 37.43 3.43
C GLU A 722 21.38 37.53 4.51
N GLN A 723 20.91 36.39 5.03
CA GLN A 723 19.92 36.34 6.10
C GLN A 723 20.40 37.03 7.38
N GLY A 724 21.71 37.01 7.65
CA GLY A 724 22.33 37.72 8.76
C GLY A 724 22.72 39.16 8.46
N GLY A 725 22.34 39.73 7.31
CA GLY A 725 22.67 41.10 6.90
C GLY A 725 24.13 41.33 6.47
N ARG A 726 24.97 40.30 6.49
CA ARG A 726 26.40 40.36 6.14
C ARG A 726 26.60 40.26 4.62
N ARG A 727 26.13 41.28 3.90
CA ARG A 727 26.09 41.30 2.42
C ARG A 727 27.46 41.19 1.75
N GLY A 728 28.51 41.72 2.36
CA GLY A 728 29.89 41.62 1.84
C GLY A 728 30.43 40.19 1.87
N GLU A 729 30.23 39.47 2.98
CA GLU A 729 30.58 38.04 3.07
C GLU A 729 29.75 37.20 2.10
N ALA A 730 28.44 37.49 2.00
CA ALA A 730 27.56 36.78 1.07
C ALA A 730 28.06 36.88 -0.37
N ARG A 731 28.44 38.08 -0.80
CA ARG A 731 28.99 38.32 -2.14
C ARG A 731 30.24 37.46 -2.40
N ARG A 732 31.19 37.43 -1.46
CA ARG A 732 32.42 36.61 -1.60
C ARG A 732 32.12 35.12 -1.80
N PHE A 733 31.17 34.57 -1.06
CA PHE A 733 30.78 33.16 -1.23
C PHE A 733 30.12 32.91 -2.58
N TYR A 734 29.25 33.81 -3.05
CA TYR A 734 28.64 33.67 -4.36
C TYR A 734 29.63 33.91 -5.51
N GLU A 735 30.62 34.80 -5.37
CA GLU A 735 31.73 34.96 -6.33
C GLU A 735 32.55 33.67 -6.44
N ARG A 736 32.85 33.03 -5.31
CA ARG A 736 33.51 31.71 -5.29
C ARG A 736 32.67 30.65 -6.01
N ALA A 737 31.36 30.63 -5.76
CA ALA A 737 30.44 29.72 -6.44
C ALA A 737 30.36 29.98 -7.95
N ALA A 738 30.32 31.25 -8.39
CA ALA A 738 30.33 31.62 -9.80
C ALA A 738 31.63 31.20 -10.49
N ALA A 739 32.79 31.36 -9.83
CA ALA A 739 34.06 30.89 -10.36
C ALA A 739 34.10 29.36 -10.55
N ILE A 740 33.43 28.60 -9.67
CA ILE A 740 33.27 27.14 -9.82
C ILE A 740 32.37 26.81 -11.02
N GLU A 741 31.27 27.55 -11.20
CA GLU A 741 30.41 27.41 -12.39
C GLU A 741 31.18 27.72 -13.68
N ASP A 742 32.11 28.67 -13.66
CA ASP A 742 32.94 29.05 -14.82
C ASP A 742 33.94 27.97 -15.19
N ALA A 743 34.53 27.33 -14.18
CA ALA A 743 35.45 26.21 -14.38
C ALA A 743 34.76 24.92 -14.84
N ARG A 744 33.43 24.83 -14.75
CA ARG A 744 32.63 23.62 -15.09
C ARG A 744 31.52 23.95 -16.09
N PRO A 745 31.81 23.91 -17.41
CA PRO A 745 30.81 24.09 -18.46
C PRO A 745 29.65 23.09 -18.28
N GLY A 746 28.42 23.60 -18.16
CA GLY A 746 27.22 22.78 -17.93
C GLY A 746 26.71 22.73 -16.49
N ALA A 747 27.41 23.31 -15.51
CA ALA A 747 26.89 23.47 -14.15
C ALA A 747 25.67 24.43 -14.11
N PRO A 748 24.65 24.19 -13.25
CA PRO A 748 23.52 25.10 -13.11
C PRO A 748 23.98 26.51 -12.70
N SER A 749 23.60 27.55 -13.44
CA SER A 749 23.98 28.95 -13.18
C SER A 749 23.17 29.58 -12.03
N LEU A 750 23.36 29.09 -10.80
CA LEU A 750 22.61 29.51 -9.62
C LEU A 750 23.31 30.65 -8.86
N ALA A 751 24.64 30.67 -8.87
CA ALA A 751 25.46 31.63 -8.11
C ALA A 751 25.29 33.06 -8.63
N ARG A 752 25.28 33.25 -9.95
CA ARG A 752 25.09 34.56 -10.60
C ARG A 752 23.76 35.21 -10.26
N ARG A 753 22.67 34.43 -10.23
CA ARG A 753 21.35 34.91 -9.77
C ARG A 753 21.41 35.39 -8.32
N HIS A 754 22.15 34.70 -7.46
CA HIS A 754 22.35 35.11 -6.07
C HIS A 754 23.22 36.37 -5.95
N LEU A 755 24.28 36.51 -6.75
CA LEU A 755 25.07 37.74 -6.84
C LEU A 755 24.21 38.93 -7.28
N ALA A 756 23.42 38.76 -8.33
CA ALA A 756 22.54 39.80 -8.84
C ALA A 756 21.56 40.30 -7.78
N ARG A 757 20.98 39.38 -7.00
CA ARG A 757 20.09 39.73 -5.89
C ARG A 757 20.81 40.55 -4.81
N VAL A 758 22.06 40.21 -4.49
CA VAL A 758 22.88 40.99 -3.53
C VAL A 758 23.19 42.38 -4.10
N ALA A 759 23.57 42.46 -5.38
CA ALA A 759 23.84 43.73 -6.07
C ALA A 759 22.60 44.64 -6.14
N ALA A 760 21.43 44.09 -6.47
CA ALA A 760 20.16 44.80 -6.48
C ALA A 760 19.83 45.38 -5.10
N ARG A 761 20.03 44.62 -4.01
CA ARG A 761 19.87 45.09 -2.62
C ARG A 761 20.88 46.16 -2.21
N GLN A 762 22.02 46.25 -2.90
CA GLN A 762 23.02 47.31 -2.74
C GLN A 762 22.76 48.52 -3.66
N ARG A 763 21.60 48.56 -4.34
CA ARG A 763 21.24 49.59 -5.34
C ARG A 763 22.19 49.65 -6.54
N ARG A 764 22.85 48.54 -6.87
CA ARG A 764 23.68 48.39 -8.07
C ARG A 764 22.87 47.70 -9.17
N GLY A 765 21.89 48.42 -9.71
CA GLY A 765 20.96 47.88 -10.72
C GLY A 765 21.64 47.46 -12.03
N GLY A 766 22.66 48.21 -12.49
CA GLY A 766 23.44 47.84 -13.68
C GLY A 766 24.16 46.51 -13.53
N GLU A 767 24.97 46.36 -12.48
CA GLU A 767 25.68 45.12 -12.14
C GLU A 767 24.70 43.93 -11.99
N ALA A 768 23.56 44.15 -11.33
CA ALA A 768 22.56 43.10 -11.15
C ALA A 768 21.96 42.61 -12.48
N ARG A 769 21.77 43.50 -13.46
CA ARG A 769 21.27 43.15 -14.79
C ARG A 769 22.30 42.34 -15.57
N GLU A 770 23.56 42.78 -15.59
CA GLU A 770 24.65 42.06 -16.26
C GLU A 770 24.75 40.62 -15.75
N LEU A 771 24.77 40.44 -14.43
CA LEU A 771 24.82 39.12 -13.79
C LEU A 771 23.60 38.24 -14.13
N LEU A 772 22.40 38.83 -14.29
CA LEU A 772 21.21 38.08 -14.69
C LEU A 772 21.20 37.73 -16.18
N HIS A 773 21.72 38.60 -17.05
CA HIS A 773 21.93 38.28 -18.45
C HIS A 773 22.93 37.13 -18.60
N GLU A 774 24.06 37.16 -17.88
CA GLU A 774 24.99 36.04 -17.85
C GLU A 774 24.34 34.74 -17.36
N ALA A 775 23.49 34.83 -16.31
CA ALA A 775 22.78 33.67 -15.80
C ALA A 775 21.82 33.06 -16.84
N LEU A 776 21.09 33.91 -17.58
CA LEU A 776 20.14 33.49 -18.62
C LEU A 776 20.83 33.01 -19.91
N LEU A 777 22.03 33.51 -20.22
CA LEU A 777 22.84 32.96 -21.31
C LEU A 777 23.24 31.51 -21.04
N ARG A 778 23.52 31.16 -19.77
CA ARG A 778 23.86 29.79 -19.36
C ARG A 778 22.65 28.90 -19.18
N ASN A 779 21.60 29.42 -18.57
CA ASN A 779 20.33 28.72 -18.39
C ASN A 779 19.17 29.59 -18.88
N PRO A 780 18.77 29.46 -20.15
CA PRO A 780 17.65 30.19 -20.72
C PRO A 780 16.30 29.91 -20.05
N ASN A 781 16.20 28.86 -19.24
CA ASN A 781 14.98 28.44 -18.55
C ASN A 781 15.02 28.71 -17.02
N ASP A 782 15.88 29.61 -16.53
CA ASP A 782 15.84 30.03 -15.11
C ASP A 782 14.73 31.06 -14.86
N ALA A 783 13.53 30.58 -14.54
CA ALA A 783 12.37 31.40 -14.24
C ALA A 783 12.62 32.42 -13.12
N ALA A 784 13.38 32.06 -12.08
CA ALA A 784 13.64 32.97 -10.96
C ALA A 784 14.63 34.08 -11.35
N ALA A 785 15.57 33.81 -12.25
CA ALA A 785 16.43 34.86 -12.83
C ALA A 785 15.61 35.83 -13.70
N MET A 786 14.70 35.30 -14.55
CA MET A 786 13.78 36.13 -15.35
C MET A 786 12.91 37.02 -14.47
N LEU A 787 12.33 36.45 -13.41
CA LEU A 787 11.48 37.18 -12.48
C LEU A 787 12.25 38.30 -11.76
N LEU A 788 13.48 38.02 -11.30
CA LEU A 788 14.30 39.02 -10.64
C LEU A 788 14.70 40.14 -11.62
N LEU A 789 15.02 39.80 -12.86
CA LEU A 789 15.36 40.78 -13.90
C LEU A 789 14.17 41.67 -14.25
N ALA A 790 12.97 41.08 -14.40
CA ALA A 790 11.73 41.83 -14.61
C ALA A 790 11.47 42.84 -13.49
N LYS A 791 11.65 42.43 -12.22
CA LYS A 791 11.51 43.33 -11.07
C LYS A 791 12.49 44.49 -11.13
N ILE A 792 13.75 44.24 -11.48
CA ILE A 792 14.78 45.29 -11.58
C ILE A 792 14.40 46.32 -12.68
N TYR A 793 13.90 45.86 -13.83
CA TYR A 793 13.42 46.77 -14.89
C TYR A 793 12.23 47.63 -14.44
N LEU A 794 11.28 47.04 -13.72
CA LEU A 794 10.12 47.79 -13.19
C LEU A 794 10.51 48.77 -12.10
N ASP A 795 11.37 48.36 -11.16
CA ASP A 795 11.80 49.20 -10.04
C ASP A 795 12.70 50.36 -10.53
N GLY A 796 13.42 50.17 -11.64
CA GLY A 796 14.18 51.23 -12.33
C GLY A 796 13.36 52.09 -13.30
N ASN A 797 12.10 51.74 -13.57
CA ASN A 797 11.23 52.34 -14.59
C ASN A 797 11.91 52.46 -15.97
N GLU A 798 12.70 51.44 -16.34
CA GLU A 798 13.54 51.48 -17.54
C GLU A 798 12.85 50.88 -18.77
N ASP A 799 12.38 49.63 -18.68
CA ASP A 799 11.76 48.91 -19.80
C ASP A 799 10.60 48.00 -19.34
N PRO A 800 9.37 48.55 -19.28
CA PRO A 800 8.18 47.79 -18.90
C PRO A 800 7.83 46.67 -19.88
N ALA A 801 8.18 46.81 -21.17
CA ALA A 801 7.90 45.79 -22.20
C ALA A 801 8.80 44.56 -22.00
N MET A 802 10.08 44.79 -21.73
CA MET A 802 11.00 43.70 -21.41
C MET A 802 10.63 43.02 -20.09
N ALA A 803 10.22 43.79 -19.08
CA ALA A 803 9.75 43.23 -17.82
C ALA A 803 8.52 42.33 -18.00
N GLU A 804 7.57 42.73 -18.84
CA GLU A 804 6.38 41.93 -19.17
C GLU A 804 6.75 40.60 -19.82
N LEU A 805 7.64 40.63 -20.82
CA LEU A 805 8.07 39.41 -21.52
C LEU A 805 8.76 38.42 -20.57
N LEU A 806 9.67 38.91 -19.74
CA LEU A 806 10.41 38.10 -18.77
C LEU A 806 9.48 37.52 -17.70
N ALA A 807 8.56 38.34 -17.15
CA ALA A 807 7.59 37.87 -16.18
C ALA A 807 6.64 36.81 -16.78
N ARG A 808 6.19 37.02 -18.03
CA ARG A 808 5.33 36.06 -18.75
C ARG A 808 6.04 34.73 -19.00
N LYS A 809 7.31 34.77 -19.43
CA LYS A 809 8.13 33.54 -19.58
C LYS A 809 8.36 32.85 -18.24
N SER A 810 8.66 33.60 -17.17
CA SER A 810 8.82 33.03 -15.83
C SER A 810 7.58 32.27 -15.38
N VAL A 811 6.40 32.86 -15.57
CA VAL A 811 5.12 32.25 -15.22
C VAL A 811 4.85 30.98 -16.05
N GLY A 812 5.18 31.00 -17.34
CA GLY A 812 5.05 29.82 -18.20
C GLY A 812 5.94 28.64 -17.79
N LEU A 813 7.06 28.90 -17.12
CA LEU A 813 7.97 27.86 -16.60
C LEU A 813 7.57 27.39 -15.20
N HIS A 814 7.20 28.32 -14.31
CA HIS A 814 6.81 28.03 -12.94
C HIS A 814 5.60 28.88 -12.55
N ASP A 815 4.48 28.20 -12.30
CA ASP A 815 3.27 28.83 -11.79
C ASP A 815 3.47 29.23 -10.32
N ARG A 816 3.69 30.52 -10.07
CA ARG A 816 3.93 31.08 -8.73
C ARG A 816 3.20 32.42 -8.56
N PRO A 817 2.57 32.68 -7.40
CA PRO A 817 1.90 33.94 -7.11
C PRO A 817 2.76 35.18 -7.37
N GLU A 818 4.01 35.15 -6.90
CA GLU A 818 4.97 36.26 -7.01
C GLU A 818 5.30 36.60 -8.48
N ALA A 819 5.30 35.59 -9.36
CA ALA A 819 5.55 35.77 -10.79
C ALA A 819 4.35 36.42 -11.49
N TRP A 820 3.14 35.95 -11.18
CA TRP A 820 1.89 36.56 -11.67
C TRP A 820 1.72 38.00 -11.20
N GLN A 821 2.01 38.31 -9.93
CA GLN A 821 1.99 39.68 -9.41
C GLN A 821 2.97 40.59 -10.15
N THR A 822 4.16 40.08 -10.46
CA THR A 822 5.16 40.86 -11.22
C THR A 822 4.70 41.07 -12.66
N LEU A 823 4.08 40.08 -13.29
CA LEU A 823 3.48 40.21 -14.61
C LEU A 823 2.34 41.25 -14.61
N ALA A 824 1.46 41.22 -13.61
CA ALA A 824 0.40 42.21 -13.45
C ALA A 824 0.97 43.62 -13.31
N ARG A 825 2.01 43.81 -12.48
CA ARG A 825 2.73 45.10 -12.37
C ARG A 825 3.29 45.57 -13.71
N ALA A 826 3.90 44.68 -14.49
CA ALA A 826 4.43 45.03 -15.81
C ALA A 826 3.33 45.42 -16.81
N LEU A 827 2.20 44.69 -16.81
CA LEU A 827 1.05 44.98 -17.67
C LEU A 827 0.42 46.34 -17.34
N ARG A 828 0.33 46.70 -16.06
CA ARG A 828 -0.13 48.04 -15.64
C ARG A 828 0.80 49.15 -16.12
N ALA A 829 2.12 48.95 -16.03
CA ALA A 829 3.10 49.90 -16.54
C ALA A 829 3.01 50.08 -18.07
N LEU A 830 2.41 49.12 -18.79
CA LEU A 830 2.08 49.20 -20.21
C LEU A 830 0.65 49.64 -20.51
N ASN A 831 -0.12 50.10 -19.51
CA ASN A 831 -1.54 50.48 -19.62
C ASN A 831 -2.48 49.35 -20.09
N ARG A 832 -2.15 48.07 -19.81
CA ARG A 832 -2.96 46.88 -20.14
C ARG A 832 -3.73 46.38 -18.91
N GLU A 833 -4.66 47.19 -18.41
CA GLU A 833 -5.31 46.95 -17.11
C GLU A 833 -6.19 45.70 -17.07
N GLU A 834 -6.88 45.34 -18.17
CA GLU A 834 -7.71 44.14 -18.22
C GLU A 834 -6.89 42.85 -18.05
N GLU A 835 -5.76 42.75 -18.75
CA GLU A 835 -4.85 41.62 -18.62
C GLU A 835 -4.16 41.58 -17.26
N ALA A 836 -3.85 42.75 -16.68
CA ALA A 836 -3.31 42.84 -15.33
C ALA A 836 -4.27 42.26 -14.29
N ARG A 837 -5.58 42.52 -14.41
CA ARG A 837 -6.61 41.93 -13.54
C ARG A 837 -6.67 40.41 -13.65
N VAL A 838 -6.53 39.87 -14.85
CA VAL A 838 -6.48 38.41 -15.08
C VAL A 838 -5.23 37.80 -14.42
N ALA A 839 -4.08 38.45 -14.56
CA ALA A 839 -2.84 38.01 -13.93
C ALA A 839 -2.95 38.05 -12.39
N ASP A 840 -3.55 39.10 -11.81
CA ASP A 840 -3.79 39.17 -10.36
C ASP A 840 -4.77 38.10 -9.86
N ALA A 841 -5.84 37.82 -10.63
CA ALA A 841 -6.76 36.75 -10.30
C ALA A 841 -6.07 35.38 -10.29
N ARG A 842 -5.15 35.14 -11.24
CA ARG A 842 -4.33 33.93 -11.25
C ARG A 842 -3.34 33.87 -10.10
N ALA A 843 -2.76 35.02 -9.69
CA ALA A 843 -1.89 35.08 -8.53
C ALA A 843 -2.57 34.68 -7.21
N LEU A 844 -3.89 34.79 -7.12
CA LEU A 844 -4.70 34.37 -5.97
C LEU A 844 -5.07 32.88 -6.01
N LEU A 845 -5.01 32.25 -7.19
CA LEU A 845 -5.37 30.85 -7.42
C LEU A 845 -4.16 29.91 -7.43
N ALA A 846 -2.99 30.42 -7.84
CA ALA A 846 -1.69 29.78 -7.74
C ALA A 846 -1.15 29.84 -6.30
#